data_AF-A0A6G7Y1N2-F1
#
_entry.id   AF-A0A6G7Y1N2-F1
#
_cell.length_a   1.000
_cell.length_b   1.000
_cell.length_c   1.000
_cell.angle_alpha   90.00
_cell.angle_beta   90.00
_cell.angle_gamma   90.00
#
_symmetry.space_group_name_H-M   'P 1'
#
loop_
_entity.id
_entity.type
_entity.pdbx_description
1 polymer ?
#
loop_
_entity_poly.entity_id
_entity_poly.type
_entity_poly.pdbx_seq_one_letter_code
_entity_poly.pdbx_strand_id
1 'polypeptide(L)'
;MRKYRIKIKRLRKAVSTLSITIMTAVLLLTGMTSNISAGHDEIYTNQDKSAHVIVNRTLSDDELTLSFQVQSDDSVEILDITKENVSIKNDGIYQDKIVGQNGDYKYIVKISRQLLVEEDDEVVKTIDRDETFEFTVSIDEISVVRGNDGITESEEVTENAVEQEDYRTIKLDEVMYTVDGLDVVAELDYIPDMEDVLNLPQGYRAIITLEGNTLIVKNSEELQSRLMENYASGAVTTGSVLSSGVSFYWKANTSYYWEDIAFTEITVNGQVAYCIEPSVLNVSTSGATGTDFSSIGEVWVMSGNLSTQISNDTKRAIELISNYGYAYPGHQTQAYRWATQILIFEEIGWGFYSYGSLNPESEINEIKNLITTHSNRPTWHGNIKEVLPNETVTLTDPSLPYFDIAPETVGLQIISKTGTTITVKVISDNAKLILEKKRGSEKGTSFVYSDGLTQKVGYFKLMDPGFTNISFKLLKSTITFNKTDDTGRPVAGLGIEASYSQDFSVLIGRYTTDSNGSFKITDREINRTLYYREYSAPEGIVIDPTIKAFTPTGVAHTINIVNDVRQLLIGKVSPEGDPLQATFELYRNYYSENPELVTTVTTSELDGLALIDYLDKGLYTAKEIWVQEPYYVDVNNNTQDIIVDDIRGISKYEIEFTNEKVTGEYVIEKKDAKNGVAIEGVEYGIYDITDLQLDEDTELTYADVKALEAYETKLTNELGGVTFDALDISRKWVVIELSAPYGYVVDETLNYVEFEYVDCDTPVITHVAELLNERLQVTVKGVKVDSVTNSQIISKFFVLQLKDSEGNIVPIDHKDEDGTHYWKVDALEFYELSEVNAPIGYILSTEIKIVDTYEEKADHLYTIEFTNDAEPVPLPQTGIADNNLMMLALLIIVLGAIFVISVRRSKLKFSTDLSSFNAEVPNALVHGTTQIKVNDTKIETIKTSDVNNDTGHNQHDKDSKERQERPSHEKTRRME
;
A
#
# COMPACT_ATOMS: atom_id res chain seq x y z
N MET A 1 29.31 -7.18 -9.33
CA MET A 1 30.34 -8.25 -9.20
C MET A 1 30.85 -8.28 -7.75
N ARG A 2 31.05 -9.45 -7.10
CA ARG A 2 31.79 -9.67 -5.81
C ARG A 2 31.27 -8.88 -4.59
N LYS A 3 30.97 -9.45 -3.42
CA LYS A 3 31.24 -10.75 -2.75
C LYS A 3 29.96 -11.08 -1.92
N TYR A 4 29.53 -12.31 -1.69
CA TYR A 4 30.31 -13.48 -1.29
C TYR A 4 29.85 -14.78 -1.97
N ARG A 5 30.78 -15.73 -2.09
CA ARG A 5 30.59 -17.03 -2.75
C ARG A 5 30.96 -18.16 -1.77
N ILE A 6 30.25 -19.28 -1.88
CA ILE A 6 30.75 -20.65 -1.66
C ILE A 6 30.94 -21.18 -0.21
N LYS A 7 30.06 -22.13 0.14
CA LYS A 7 30.37 -23.48 0.68
C LYS A 7 29.15 -24.39 0.39
N ILE A 8 29.07 -25.06 -0.76
CA ILE A 8 29.64 -26.38 -1.10
C ILE A 8 29.23 -27.55 -0.18
N LYS A 9 28.34 -28.39 -0.75
CA LYS A 9 28.24 -29.86 -0.70
C LYS A 9 28.38 -30.63 0.64
N ARG A 10 27.24 -31.14 1.10
CA ARG A 10 27.00 -32.60 1.31
C ARG A 10 25.62 -32.92 0.71
N LEU A 11 25.53 -33.59 -0.45
CA LEU A 11 25.29 -35.03 -0.59
C LEU A 11 24.17 -35.57 0.32
N ARG A 12 22.98 -35.85 -0.23
CA ARG A 12 22.57 -37.13 -0.90
C ARG A 12 22.23 -38.28 0.08
N LYS A 13 20.96 -38.31 0.51
CA LYS A 13 20.07 -39.49 0.71
C LYS A 13 18.80 -39.00 1.45
N ALA A 14 17.58 -39.46 1.15
CA ALA A 14 17.12 -40.32 0.06
C ALA A 14 15.68 -39.93 -0.33
N VAL A 15 15.39 -39.99 -1.64
CA VAL A 15 14.04 -40.03 -2.22
C VAL A 15 13.95 -41.34 -3.00
N SER A 16 12.76 -41.95 -3.05
CA SER A 16 12.46 -43.40 -3.21
C SER A 16 12.55 -44.15 -1.87
N THR A 17 11.56 -44.92 -1.41
CA THR A 17 10.44 -45.63 -2.08
C THR A 17 9.17 -45.57 -1.19
N LEU A 18 7.99 -45.28 -1.75
CA LEU A 18 6.93 -46.26 -2.13
C LEU A 18 6.21 -46.96 -0.95
N SER A 19 4.86 -46.87 -0.95
CA SER A 19 3.83 -47.77 -0.36
C SER A 19 2.82 -46.99 0.52
N ILE A 20 1.58 -46.73 0.10
CA ILE A 20 0.39 -47.64 -0.08
C ILE A 20 -0.49 -47.65 1.19
N THR A 21 -1.81 -47.84 0.99
CA THR A 21 -2.91 -47.94 1.99
C THR A 21 -3.28 -46.64 2.74
N ILE A 22 -4.54 -46.21 2.88
CA ILE A 22 -5.86 -46.82 2.61
C ILE A 22 -6.84 -45.76 2.06
N MET A 23 -7.48 -46.00 0.90
CA MET A 23 -8.89 -45.59 0.69
C MET A 23 -9.57 -46.41 -0.43
N THR A 24 -9.70 -47.72 -0.20
CA THR A 24 -10.59 -48.60 -0.98
C THR A 24 -11.86 -48.87 -0.18
N ALA A 25 -12.91 -48.07 -0.40
CA ALA A 25 -14.31 -48.44 -0.14
C ALA A 25 -15.27 -47.44 -0.80
N VAL A 26 -16.35 -47.95 -1.39
CA VAL A 26 -17.49 -47.19 -1.94
C VAL A 26 -17.21 -46.34 -3.19
N LEU A 27 -16.84 -47.03 -4.27
CA LEU A 27 -17.33 -46.69 -5.61
C LEU A 27 -17.86 -47.98 -6.26
N LEU A 28 -19.12 -48.29 -5.97
CA LEU A 28 -19.89 -49.33 -6.62
C LEU A 28 -21.30 -48.80 -6.86
N LEU A 29 -21.64 -48.62 -8.14
CA LEU A 29 -23.00 -48.49 -8.70
C LEU A 29 -23.79 -47.25 -8.20
N THR A 30 -24.24 -46.32 -9.05
CA THR A 30 -24.76 -46.50 -10.41
C THR A 30 -24.49 -45.28 -11.30
N GLY A 31 -24.13 -45.52 -12.55
CA GLY A 31 -23.94 -44.48 -13.58
C GLY A 31 -23.97 -45.14 -14.95
N MET A 32 -25.05 -44.91 -15.68
CA MET A 32 -25.50 -45.70 -16.83
C MET A 32 -24.43 -46.02 -17.87
N THR A 33 -24.36 -47.29 -18.26
CA THR A 33 -23.70 -47.75 -19.49
C THR A 33 -24.32 -47.03 -20.69
N SER A 34 -23.57 -46.11 -21.29
CA SER A 34 -23.85 -45.66 -22.65
C SER A 34 -22.85 -46.37 -23.56
N ASN A 35 -23.36 -47.17 -24.50
CA ASN A 35 -22.53 -47.82 -25.50
C ASN A 35 -21.95 -46.71 -26.40
N ILE A 36 -20.63 -46.56 -26.41
CA ILE A 36 -19.96 -45.54 -27.22
C ILE A 36 -19.97 -46.02 -28.68
N SER A 37 -20.89 -45.47 -29.47
CA SER A 37 -20.88 -45.56 -30.92
C SER A 37 -19.70 -44.78 -31.49
N ALA A 38 -19.15 -45.23 -32.62
CA ALA A 38 -18.28 -44.39 -33.44
C ALA A 38 -18.98 -43.06 -33.76
N GLY A 39 -18.23 -41.94 -33.68
CA GLY A 39 -18.73 -40.58 -33.91
C GLY A 39 -18.62 -39.60 -32.72
N HIS A 40 -17.65 -39.77 -31.82
CA HIS A 40 -17.22 -38.72 -30.88
C HIS A 40 -15.74 -38.42 -31.08
N ASP A 41 -15.41 -37.15 -31.33
CA ASP A 41 -14.03 -36.68 -31.47
C ASP A 41 -13.41 -36.51 -30.09
N GLU A 42 -12.32 -37.23 -29.80
CA GLU A 42 -11.61 -37.12 -28.52
C GLU A 42 -10.47 -36.11 -28.65
N ILE A 43 -10.57 -34.99 -27.93
CA ILE A 43 -9.58 -33.91 -27.95
C ILE A 43 -8.70 -33.95 -26.70
N TYR A 44 -7.40 -34.20 -26.90
CA TYR A 44 -6.38 -34.20 -25.86
C TYR A 44 -5.52 -32.93 -25.96
N THR A 45 -5.09 -32.38 -24.82
CA THR A 45 -4.34 -31.12 -24.74
C THR A 45 -3.20 -31.19 -23.75
N ASN A 46 -2.15 -30.38 -23.97
CA ASN A 46 -1.13 -30.12 -22.96
C ASN A 46 -1.65 -29.19 -21.84
N GLN A 47 -0.87 -29.02 -20.76
CA GLN A 47 -1.33 -28.34 -19.54
C GLN A 47 -1.81 -26.89 -19.74
N ASP A 48 -1.29 -26.17 -20.74
CA ASP A 48 -1.68 -24.80 -21.09
C ASP A 48 -2.57 -24.70 -22.35
N LYS A 49 -2.94 -25.85 -22.95
CA LYS A 49 -3.80 -25.97 -24.13
C LYS A 49 -3.29 -25.30 -25.41
N SER A 50 -1.98 -25.10 -25.54
CA SER A 50 -1.34 -24.59 -26.76
C SER A 50 -1.10 -25.65 -27.85
N ALA A 51 -1.32 -26.94 -27.52
CA ALA A 51 -1.28 -28.05 -28.47
C ALA A 51 -2.48 -28.99 -28.24
N HIS A 52 -3.16 -29.32 -29.33
CA HIS A 52 -4.35 -30.17 -29.40
C HIS A 52 -4.10 -31.38 -30.30
N VAL A 53 -4.58 -32.55 -29.87
CA VAL A 53 -4.65 -33.77 -30.69
C VAL A 53 -6.09 -34.26 -30.70
N ILE A 54 -6.67 -34.39 -31.89
CA ILE A 54 -8.02 -34.87 -32.13
C ILE A 54 -7.93 -36.30 -32.66
N VAL A 55 -8.53 -37.26 -31.95
CA VAL A 55 -8.50 -38.68 -32.31
C VAL A 55 -9.79 -39.09 -33.00
N ASN A 56 -9.66 -39.50 -34.26
CA ASN A 56 -10.73 -40.04 -35.08
C ASN A 56 -10.65 -41.57 -35.10
N ARG A 57 -11.78 -42.26 -34.93
CA ARG A 57 -11.88 -43.73 -34.84
C ARG A 57 -12.60 -44.29 -36.07
N THR A 58 -11.97 -45.20 -36.82
CA THR A 58 -12.55 -45.83 -38.02
C THR A 58 -12.41 -47.36 -37.95
N LEU A 59 -13.52 -48.09 -38.09
CA LEU A 59 -13.56 -49.56 -38.02
C LEU A 59 -13.80 -50.14 -39.42
N SER A 60 -12.94 -51.05 -39.87
CA SER A 60 -13.11 -51.82 -41.12
C SER A 60 -12.63 -53.25 -40.90
N ASP A 61 -13.44 -54.24 -41.26
CA ASP A 61 -13.08 -55.68 -41.27
C ASP A 61 -12.26 -56.15 -40.04
N ASP A 62 -12.82 -55.91 -38.84
CA ASP A 62 -12.24 -56.20 -37.51
C ASP A 62 -10.94 -55.44 -37.13
N GLU A 63 -10.49 -54.49 -37.95
CA GLU A 63 -9.37 -53.58 -37.66
C GLU A 63 -9.88 -52.17 -37.27
N LEU A 64 -9.50 -51.70 -36.08
CA LEU A 64 -9.76 -50.33 -35.63
C LEU A 64 -8.55 -49.44 -35.96
N THR A 65 -8.73 -48.50 -36.88
CA THR A 65 -7.73 -47.47 -37.19
C THR A 65 -8.03 -46.19 -36.40
N LEU A 66 -7.02 -45.68 -35.69
CA LEU A 66 -7.01 -44.36 -35.09
C LEU A 66 -6.27 -43.38 -35.99
N SER A 67 -6.89 -42.27 -36.37
CA SER A 67 -6.26 -41.17 -37.10
C SER A 67 -6.16 -39.92 -36.22
N PHE A 68 -4.98 -39.33 -36.12
CA PHE A 68 -4.68 -38.23 -35.21
C PHE A 68 -4.50 -36.94 -36.00
N GLN A 69 -5.44 -36.01 -35.86
CA GLN A 69 -5.31 -34.64 -36.37
C GLN A 69 -4.67 -33.77 -35.28
N VAL A 70 -3.82 -32.82 -35.70
CA VAL A 70 -3.02 -32.00 -34.79
C VAL A 70 -3.24 -30.52 -35.07
N GLN A 71 -3.36 -29.72 -34.00
CA GLN A 71 -3.51 -28.26 -34.07
C GLN A 71 -2.73 -27.63 -32.92
N SER A 72 -2.07 -26.51 -33.15
CA SER A 72 -1.31 -25.78 -32.13
C SER A 72 -1.36 -24.27 -32.37
N ASP A 73 -1.01 -23.50 -31.34
CA ASP A 73 -0.82 -22.06 -31.43
C ASP A 73 0.43 -21.72 -32.26
N ASP A 74 0.47 -20.52 -32.86
CA ASP A 74 1.55 -20.02 -33.74
C ASP A 74 2.99 -20.08 -33.14
N SER A 75 3.12 -20.28 -31.82
CA SER A 75 4.41 -20.39 -31.10
C SER A 75 4.82 -21.81 -30.71
N VAL A 76 4.03 -22.82 -31.10
CA VAL A 76 4.23 -24.23 -30.76
C VAL A 76 4.13 -25.11 -32.01
N GLU A 77 5.20 -25.85 -32.30
CA GLU A 77 5.25 -26.84 -33.38
C GLU A 77 5.05 -28.26 -32.82
N ILE A 78 4.22 -29.08 -33.46
CA ILE A 78 4.03 -30.50 -33.10
C ILE A 78 4.99 -31.36 -33.95
N LEU A 79 6.10 -31.76 -33.33
CA LEU A 79 7.21 -32.46 -33.98
C LEU A 79 6.85 -33.90 -34.36
N ASP A 80 6.20 -34.65 -33.46
CA ASP A 80 5.97 -36.08 -33.60
C ASP A 80 4.88 -36.59 -32.62
N ILE A 81 4.20 -37.68 -32.97
CA ILE A 81 3.39 -38.47 -32.04
C ILE A 81 3.97 -39.89 -32.03
N THR A 82 4.23 -40.40 -30.83
CA THR A 82 4.82 -41.73 -30.63
C THR A 82 3.98 -42.64 -29.76
N LYS A 83 3.98 -43.92 -30.09
CA LYS A 83 3.45 -45.04 -29.29
C LYS A 83 4.62 -45.97 -28.99
N GLU A 84 4.85 -46.30 -27.72
CA GLU A 84 6.01 -47.11 -27.29
C GLU A 84 7.39 -46.58 -27.78
N ASN A 85 7.50 -45.26 -27.99
CA ASN A 85 8.65 -44.54 -28.60
C ASN A 85 8.85 -44.73 -30.11
N VAL A 86 7.92 -45.40 -30.81
CA VAL A 86 7.89 -45.47 -32.28
C VAL A 86 6.96 -44.38 -32.81
N SER A 87 7.38 -43.63 -33.85
CA SER A 87 6.52 -42.64 -34.50
C SER A 87 5.36 -43.33 -35.22
N ILE A 88 4.16 -42.79 -35.05
CA ILE A 88 2.95 -43.27 -35.76
C ILE A 88 2.69 -42.45 -37.05
N LYS A 89 3.68 -41.70 -37.53
CA LYS A 89 3.58 -40.90 -38.75
C LYS A 89 3.86 -41.76 -39.99
N ASN A 90 2.87 -41.90 -40.87
CA ASN A 90 3.00 -42.59 -42.15
C ASN A 90 2.43 -41.70 -43.27
N ASP A 91 3.17 -41.55 -44.38
CA ASP A 91 2.83 -40.67 -45.51
C ASP A 91 2.36 -39.25 -45.12
N GLY A 92 2.94 -38.69 -44.05
CA GLY A 92 2.65 -37.34 -43.56
C GLY A 92 1.50 -37.25 -42.54
N ILE A 93 0.70 -38.31 -42.36
CA ILE A 93 -0.45 -38.38 -41.46
C ILE A 93 -0.10 -39.23 -40.23
N TYR A 94 -0.60 -38.89 -39.05
CA TYR A 94 -0.44 -39.72 -37.85
C TYR A 94 -1.58 -40.75 -37.78
N GLN A 95 -1.25 -42.05 -37.85
CA GLN A 95 -2.21 -43.15 -37.81
C GLN A 95 -1.67 -44.36 -37.03
N ASP A 96 -2.54 -45.02 -36.27
CA ASP A 96 -2.22 -46.24 -35.53
C ASP A 96 -3.31 -47.29 -35.74
N LYS A 97 -2.90 -48.55 -35.92
CA LYS A 97 -3.75 -49.69 -36.25
C LYS A 97 -3.85 -50.61 -35.04
N ILE A 98 -5.07 -50.81 -34.54
CA ILE A 98 -5.34 -51.56 -33.32
C ILE A 98 -6.20 -52.78 -33.67
N VAL A 99 -5.61 -53.96 -33.46
CA VAL A 99 -6.20 -55.25 -33.82
C VAL A 99 -6.50 -56.04 -32.54
N GLY A 100 -7.78 -56.29 -32.27
CA GLY A 100 -8.25 -57.37 -31.40
C GLY A 100 -7.86 -57.34 -29.92
N GLN A 101 -7.41 -56.22 -29.36
CA GLN A 101 -7.11 -56.11 -27.92
C GLN A 101 -7.86 -54.93 -27.30
N ASN A 102 -8.68 -55.21 -26.28
CA ASN A 102 -9.26 -54.18 -25.41
C ASN A 102 -8.15 -53.65 -24.48
N GLY A 103 -8.08 -52.34 -24.27
CA GLY A 103 -7.06 -51.74 -23.41
C GLY A 103 -6.85 -50.24 -23.57
N ASP A 104 -5.93 -49.74 -22.74
CA ASP A 104 -5.51 -48.35 -22.67
C ASP A 104 -4.25 -48.12 -23.51
N TYR A 105 -4.38 -47.40 -24.62
CA TYR A 105 -3.29 -47.11 -25.54
C TYR A 105 -2.69 -45.74 -25.26
N LYS A 106 -1.43 -45.72 -24.83
CA LYS A 106 -0.72 -44.51 -24.40
C LYS A 106 0.15 -43.93 -25.52
N TYR A 107 -0.05 -42.65 -25.79
CA TYR A 107 0.70 -41.87 -26.79
C TYR A 107 1.49 -40.76 -26.11
N ILE A 108 2.64 -40.41 -26.71
CA ILE A 108 3.48 -39.29 -26.30
C ILE A 108 3.64 -38.35 -27.49
N VAL A 109 3.16 -37.11 -27.33
CA VAL A 109 3.33 -36.02 -28.29
C VAL A 109 4.61 -35.28 -27.96
N LYS A 110 5.45 -35.03 -28.97
CA LYS A 110 6.63 -34.16 -28.87
C LYS A 110 6.28 -32.82 -29.51
N ILE A 111 6.53 -31.72 -28.78
CA ILE A 111 6.30 -30.36 -29.25
C ILE A 111 7.58 -29.53 -29.08
N SER A 112 7.78 -28.51 -29.91
CA SER A 112 8.80 -27.48 -29.68
C SER A 112 8.11 -26.13 -29.50
N ARG A 113 8.53 -25.38 -28.49
CA ARG A 113 7.97 -24.05 -28.17
C ARG A 113 9.01 -22.97 -28.39
N GLN A 114 8.63 -21.93 -29.12
CA GLN A 114 9.43 -20.72 -29.26
C GLN A 114 9.30 -19.86 -28.00
N LEU A 115 10.39 -19.66 -27.27
CA LEU A 115 10.46 -18.80 -26.10
C LEU A 115 11.32 -17.57 -26.41
N LEU A 116 10.82 -16.38 -26.08
CA LEU A 116 11.58 -15.15 -26.15
C LEU A 116 12.37 -14.97 -24.85
N VAL A 117 13.69 -14.82 -24.97
CA VAL A 117 14.59 -14.51 -23.85
C VAL A 117 15.18 -13.12 -24.05
N GLU A 118 15.04 -12.27 -23.05
CA GLU A 118 15.77 -11.01 -22.94
C GLU A 118 17.16 -11.26 -22.36
N GLU A 119 18.21 -10.82 -23.06
CA GLU A 119 19.54 -10.60 -22.49
C GLU A 119 19.71 -9.08 -22.26
N ASP A 120 20.51 -8.69 -21.25
CA ASP A 120 20.68 -7.30 -20.81
C ASP A 120 20.95 -6.34 -22.00
N ASP A 121 20.16 -5.26 -22.10
CA ASP A 121 20.12 -4.21 -23.13
C ASP A 121 19.65 -4.63 -24.56
N GLU A 122 18.33 -4.54 -24.78
CA GLU A 122 17.60 -4.46 -26.08
C GLU A 122 17.82 -5.58 -27.14
N VAL A 123 18.26 -6.79 -26.76
CA VAL A 123 18.30 -7.93 -27.70
C VAL A 123 17.40 -9.08 -27.24
N VAL A 124 16.26 -9.23 -27.92
CA VAL A 124 15.35 -10.38 -27.78
C VAL A 124 15.87 -11.54 -28.63
N LYS A 125 16.00 -12.72 -28.03
CA LYS A 125 16.45 -13.94 -28.71
C LYS A 125 15.42 -15.05 -28.56
N THR A 126 14.93 -15.57 -29.68
CA THR A 126 14.08 -16.77 -29.71
C THR A 126 14.94 -18.00 -29.44
N ILE A 127 14.50 -18.84 -28.50
CA ILE A 127 15.03 -20.19 -28.27
C ILE A 127 13.90 -21.21 -28.40
N ASP A 128 14.14 -22.30 -29.10
CA ASP A 128 13.19 -23.40 -29.20
C ASP A 128 13.41 -24.36 -28.02
N ARG A 129 12.32 -24.74 -27.35
CA ARG A 129 12.32 -25.66 -26.22
C ARG A 129 11.43 -26.86 -26.51
N ASP A 130 12.05 -28.04 -26.61
CA ASP A 130 11.33 -29.29 -26.76
C ASP A 130 10.67 -29.72 -25.44
N GLU A 131 9.39 -30.06 -25.53
CA GLU A 131 8.56 -30.56 -24.43
C GLU A 131 7.75 -31.78 -24.91
N THR A 132 7.22 -32.56 -23.97
CA THR A 132 6.37 -33.73 -24.28
C THR A 132 5.18 -33.80 -23.35
N PHE A 133 4.01 -34.16 -23.89
CA PHE A 133 2.86 -34.54 -23.07
C PHE A 133 2.33 -35.91 -23.49
N GLU A 134 1.67 -36.58 -22.56
CA GLU A 134 1.14 -37.93 -22.75
C GLU A 134 -0.38 -37.96 -22.62
N PHE A 135 -1.02 -38.82 -23.39
CA PHE A 135 -2.45 -39.09 -23.30
C PHE A 135 -2.76 -40.57 -23.54
N THR A 136 -3.96 -41.00 -23.14
CA THR A 136 -4.40 -42.39 -23.23
C THR A 136 -5.75 -42.46 -23.95
N VAL A 137 -5.83 -43.34 -24.95
CA VAL A 137 -7.05 -43.69 -25.68
C VAL A 137 -7.52 -45.06 -25.18
N SER A 138 -8.69 -45.11 -24.55
CA SER A 138 -9.28 -46.36 -24.03
C SER A 138 -10.21 -47.00 -25.07
N ILE A 139 -10.08 -48.32 -25.25
CA ILE A 139 -10.87 -49.13 -26.19
C ILE A 139 -11.50 -50.32 -25.46
N ASP A 140 -12.84 -50.31 -25.40
CA ASP A 140 -13.69 -51.35 -24.84
C ASP A 140 -14.52 -52.03 -25.96
N GLU A 141 -14.69 -53.36 -25.86
CA GLU A 141 -15.47 -54.28 -26.74
C GLU A 141 -15.90 -53.79 -28.14
N ILE A 142 -15.13 -54.19 -29.17
CA ILE A 142 -15.61 -54.21 -30.56
C ILE A 142 -16.67 -55.32 -30.70
N SER A 143 -17.95 -54.96 -30.77
CA SER A 143 -19.07 -55.90 -30.85
C SER A 143 -19.67 -55.98 -32.27
N VAL A 144 -19.33 -57.04 -33.00
CA VAL A 144 -19.88 -57.32 -34.33
C VAL A 144 -21.22 -58.07 -34.20
N VAL A 145 -22.29 -57.49 -34.71
CA VAL A 145 -23.61 -58.15 -34.82
C VAL A 145 -23.84 -58.62 -36.26
N ARG A 146 -23.60 -59.90 -36.54
CA ARG A 146 -24.18 -60.63 -37.68
C ARG A 146 -24.61 -62.02 -37.23
N GLY A 147 -25.79 -62.46 -37.67
CA GLY A 147 -26.43 -63.69 -37.19
C GLY A 147 -26.02 -64.96 -37.96
N ASN A 148 -26.30 -66.10 -37.33
CA ASN A 148 -26.48 -67.47 -37.88
C ASN A 148 -26.32 -67.65 -39.41
N ASP A 149 -25.54 -68.63 -39.89
CA ASP A 149 -25.73 -70.06 -39.58
C ASP A 149 -24.45 -70.93 -39.76
N GLY A 150 -24.35 -71.99 -38.95
CA GLY A 150 -24.10 -73.35 -39.44
C GLY A 150 -22.71 -73.83 -39.91
N ILE A 151 -22.07 -74.63 -39.04
CA ILE A 151 -21.40 -75.92 -39.35
C ILE A 151 -19.97 -75.90 -39.97
N THR A 152 -19.01 -76.31 -39.12
CA THR A 152 -17.81 -77.19 -39.34
C THR A 152 -17.47 -77.67 -40.77
N GLU A 153 -16.22 -77.87 -41.19
CA GLU A 153 -14.97 -78.14 -40.44
C GLU A 153 -13.70 -77.94 -41.32
N SER A 154 -12.52 -78.14 -40.71
CA SER A 154 -11.25 -78.65 -41.29
C SER A 154 -10.25 -77.75 -42.06
N GLU A 155 -9.03 -77.82 -41.52
CA GLU A 155 -7.70 -77.92 -42.17
C GLU A 155 -6.96 -76.67 -42.70
N GLU A 156 -5.80 -76.44 -42.06
CA GLU A 156 -4.64 -75.71 -42.58
C GLU A 156 -4.06 -76.41 -43.83
N VAL A 157 -3.34 -75.64 -44.67
CA VAL A 157 -1.92 -75.87 -45.06
C VAL A 157 -1.64 -75.25 -46.45
N THR A 158 -0.81 -74.20 -46.44
CA THR A 158 0.14 -73.71 -47.47
C THR A 158 -0.17 -73.87 -48.97
N GLU A 159 0.06 -72.81 -49.77
CA GLU A 159 1.33 -72.72 -50.52
C GLU A 159 1.68 -71.32 -51.06
N ASN A 160 2.98 -71.05 -50.97
CA ASN A 160 3.89 -70.18 -51.72
C ASN A 160 3.38 -69.21 -52.81
N ALA A 161 3.97 -68.01 -52.77
CA ALA A 161 3.92 -66.98 -53.81
C ALA A 161 4.62 -67.37 -55.13
N VAL A 162 4.15 -66.80 -56.25
CA VAL A 162 4.95 -66.40 -57.41
C VAL A 162 4.38 -65.09 -58.03
N GLU A 163 5.24 -64.08 -58.09
CA GLU A 163 5.33 -62.89 -58.99
C GLU A 163 4.08 -62.07 -59.40
N GLN A 164 4.18 -60.76 -59.16
CA GLN A 164 3.30 -59.70 -59.70
C GLN A 164 3.72 -59.29 -61.13
N GLU A 165 2.75 -58.87 -61.95
CA GLU A 165 2.98 -57.85 -62.99
C GLU A 165 2.38 -56.50 -62.52
N ASP A 166 2.99 -55.39 -62.94
CA ASP A 166 2.62 -54.03 -62.52
C ASP A 166 1.24 -53.58 -63.02
N TYR A 167 0.37 -53.15 -62.11
CA TYR A 167 -0.90 -52.47 -62.44
C TYR A 167 -0.74 -50.94 -62.39
N ARG A 168 -1.40 -50.22 -63.32
CA ARG A 168 -1.38 -48.75 -63.36
C ARG A 168 -2.42 -48.16 -62.40
N THR A 169 -1.97 -47.67 -61.25
CA THR A 169 -2.86 -46.90 -60.36
C THR A 169 -3.22 -45.54 -60.99
N ILE A 170 -4.51 -45.28 -61.21
CA ILE A 170 -4.99 -43.94 -61.58
C ILE A 170 -4.74 -43.01 -60.39
N LYS A 171 -3.94 -41.95 -60.61
CA LYS A 171 -3.63 -40.96 -59.60
C LYS A 171 -4.76 -39.94 -59.52
N LEU A 172 -5.35 -39.78 -58.34
CA LEU A 172 -6.37 -38.77 -58.05
C LEU A 172 -5.71 -37.61 -57.30
N ASP A 173 -5.84 -36.41 -57.81
CA ASP A 173 -5.31 -35.20 -57.17
C ASP A 173 -6.43 -34.48 -56.38
N GLU A 174 -6.07 -33.46 -55.59
CA GLU A 174 -7.08 -32.54 -55.04
C GLU A 174 -7.84 -31.83 -56.18
N VAL A 175 -9.08 -31.39 -55.90
CA VAL A 175 -10.02 -30.87 -56.92
C VAL A 175 -9.34 -29.90 -57.88
N MET A 176 -9.13 -30.34 -59.12
CA MET A 176 -8.42 -29.58 -60.14
C MET A 176 -9.26 -28.38 -60.60
N TYR A 177 -10.56 -28.62 -60.81
CA TYR A 177 -11.57 -27.63 -61.17
C TYR A 177 -12.98 -28.26 -61.05
N THR A 178 -14.02 -27.43 -60.98
CA THR A 178 -15.42 -27.88 -60.89
C THR A 178 -16.17 -27.57 -62.20
N VAL A 179 -16.92 -28.54 -62.74
CA VAL A 179 -17.79 -28.37 -63.93
C VAL A 179 -19.21 -28.77 -63.57
N ASP A 180 -20.18 -27.89 -63.78
CA ASP A 180 -21.62 -28.11 -63.49
C ASP A 180 -21.92 -28.67 -62.07
N GLY A 181 -21.06 -28.33 -61.09
CA GLY A 181 -21.17 -28.80 -59.70
C GLY A 181 -20.54 -30.16 -59.42
N LEU A 182 -19.78 -30.73 -60.37
CA LEU A 182 -18.96 -31.92 -60.20
C LEU A 182 -17.48 -31.52 -60.06
N ASP A 183 -16.84 -31.98 -58.99
CA ASP A 183 -15.43 -31.72 -58.73
C ASP A 183 -14.56 -32.70 -59.53
N VAL A 184 -13.79 -32.21 -60.49
CA VAL A 184 -12.87 -33.00 -61.31
C VAL A 184 -11.57 -33.22 -60.54
N VAL A 185 -11.16 -34.48 -60.37
CA VAL A 185 -9.99 -34.89 -59.56
C VAL A 185 -8.92 -35.63 -60.37
N ALA A 186 -9.21 -36.00 -61.61
CA ALA A 186 -8.22 -36.40 -62.60
C ALA A 186 -8.79 -36.21 -64.02
N GLU A 187 -7.91 -35.96 -64.99
CA GLU A 187 -8.23 -35.99 -66.42
C GLU A 187 -7.24 -36.93 -67.11
N LEU A 188 -7.77 -37.89 -67.86
CA LEU A 188 -7.01 -38.89 -68.60
C LEU A 188 -7.16 -38.60 -70.10
N ASP A 189 -6.05 -38.56 -70.82
CA ASP A 189 -5.99 -38.43 -72.29
C ASP A 189 -6.32 -39.76 -73.01
N TYR A 190 -6.88 -40.72 -72.28
CA TYR A 190 -7.30 -42.04 -72.75
C TYR A 190 -8.61 -42.48 -72.07
N ILE A 191 -9.22 -43.54 -72.61
CA ILE A 191 -10.34 -44.23 -71.97
C ILE A 191 -9.75 -45.36 -71.11
N PRO A 192 -9.88 -45.32 -69.77
CA PRO A 192 -9.37 -46.36 -68.89
C PRO A 192 -10.15 -47.68 -69.08
N ASP A 193 -9.50 -48.80 -68.81
CA ASP A 193 -10.13 -50.11 -68.94
C ASP A 193 -11.17 -50.31 -67.82
N MET A 194 -12.15 -51.19 -68.07
CA MET A 194 -13.32 -51.32 -67.19
C MET A 194 -12.95 -51.76 -65.76
N GLU A 195 -11.81 -52.44 -65.59
CA GLU A 195 -11.28 -52.84 -64.29
C GLU A 195 -10.71 -51.65 -63.50
N ASP A 196 -10.04 -50.69 -64.17
CA ASP A 196 -9.61 -49.43 -63.55
C ASP A 196 -10.81 -48.59 -63.10
N VAL A 197 -11.89 -48.58 -63.90
CA VAL A 197 -13.14 -47.87 -63.58
C VAL A 197 -13.87 -48.51 -62.39
N LEU A 198 -13.82 -49.85 -62.27
CA LEU A 198 -14.40 -50.59 -61.14
C LEU A 198 -13.58 -50.42 -59.84
N ASN A 199 -12.28 -50.14 -59.95
CA ASN A 199 -11.36 -49.90 -58.83
C ASN A 199 -11.32 -48.43 -58.36
N LEU A 200 -12.15 -47.54 -58.92
CA LEU A 200 -12.28 -46.18 -58.41
C LEU A 200 -12.89 -46.17 -57.00
N PRO A 201 -12.46 -45.27 -56.08
CA PRO A 201 -13.03 -45.20 -54.74
C PRO A 201 -14.52 -44.87 -54.76
N GLN A 202 -15.25 -45.35 -53.75
CA GLN A 202 -16.69 -45.13 -53.65
C GLN A 202 -17.00 -43.62 -53.62
N GLY A 203 -17.91 -43.18 -54.49
CA GLY A 203 -18.24 -41.75 -54.68
C GLY A 203 -17.53 -41.08 -55.87
N TYR A 204 -16.58 -41.74 -56.52
CA TYR A 204 -15.94 -41.23 -57.75
C TYR A 204 -16.51 -41.92 -59.00
N ARG A 205 -16.47 -41.24 -60.16
CA ARG A 205 -16.91 -41.79 -61.46
C ARG A 205 -16.07 -41.29 -62.63
N ALA A 206 -15.88 -42.15 -63.62
CA ALA A 206 -15.31 -41.80 -64.92
C ALA A 206 -16.40 -41.28 -65.89
N ILE A 207 -16.15 -40.15 -66.54
CA ILE A 207 -17.01 -39.54 -67.57
C ILE A 207 -16.18 -39.33 -68.84
N ILE A 208 -16.56 -39.99 -69.93
CA ILE A 208 -15.92 -39.84 -71.23
C ILE A 208 -16.46 -38.58 -71.92
N THR A 209 -15.58 -37.67 -72.32
CA THR A 209 -15.93 -36.44 -73.03
C THR A 209 -16.13 -36.69 -74.52
N LEU A 210 -16.79 -35.75 -75.21
CA LEU A 210 -16.98 -35.80 -76.67
C LEU A 210 -15.65 -35.73 -77.45
N GLU A 211 -14.55 -35.34 -76.79
CA GLU A 211 -13.22 -35.18 -77.38
C GLU A 211 -12.32 -36.43 -77.18
N GLY A 212 -12.80 -37.43 -76.41
CA GLY A 212 -12.12 -38.72 -76.20
C GLY A 212 -11.35 -38.84 -74.89
N ASN A 213 -11.20 -37.76 -74.12
CA ASN A 213 -10.62 -37.76 -72.78
C ASN A 213 -11.61 -38.35 -71.75
N THR A 214 -11.10 -38.84 -70.63
CA THR A 214 -11.92 -39.30 -69.49
C THR A 214 -11.66 -38.44 -68.25
N LEU A 215 -12.71 -37.81 -67.73
CA LEU A 215 -12.68 -37.08 -66.46
C LEU A 215 -13.05 -38.01 -65.31
N ILE A 216 -12.26 -38.03 -64.24
CA ILE A 216 -12.66 -38.63 -62.97
C ILE A 216 -13.23 -37.53 -62.08
N VAL A 217 -14.50 -37.68 -61.68
CA VAL A 217 -15.22 -36.71 -60.85
C VAL A 217 -15.58 -37.28 -59.49
N LYS A 218 -15.55 -36.42 -58.46
CA LYS A 218 -15.99 -36.69 -57.10
C LYS A 218 -17.44 -36.23 -56.94
N ASN A 219 -18.29 -37.13 -56.43
CA ASN A 219 -19.71 -36.88 -56.24
C ASN A 219 -19.99 -36.59 -54.76
N SER A 220 -20.69 -35.50 -54.42
CA SER A 220 -21.12 -35.28 -53.03
C SER A 220 -22.31 -36.17 -52.67
N GLU A 221 -22.46 -36.53 -51.39
CA GLU A 221 -23.66 -37.25 -50.90
C GLU A 221 -24.94 -36.45 -51.18
N GLU A 222 -24.84 -35.13 -51.14
CA GLU A 222 -25.92 -34.19 -51.50
C GLU A 222 -26.29 -34.30 -52.99
N LEU A 223 -25.33 -34.48 -53.90
CA LEU A 223 -25.62 -34.72 -55.31
C LEU A 223 -26.23 -36.11 -55.55
N GLN A 224 -25.75 -37.15 -54.86
CA GLN A 224 -26.40 -38.48 -54.92
C GLN A 224 -27.83 -38.44 -54.38
N SER A 225 -28.08 -37.75 -53.28
CA SER A 225 -29.42 -37.54 -52.71
C SER A 225 -30.34 -36.80 -53.69
N ARG A 226 -29.86 -35.71 -54.31
CA ARG A 226 -30.62 -34.95 -55.33
C ARG A 226 -30.87 -35.78 -56.61
N LEU A 227 -29.92 -36.62 -57.03
CA LEU A 227 -30.09 -37.52 -58.18
C LEU A 227 -31.13 -38.61 -57.89
N MET A 228 -31.19 -39.12 -56.64
CA MET A 228 -32.19 -40.10 -56.20
C MET A 228 -33.58 -39.46 -56.01
N GLU A 229 -33.67 -38.24 -55.47
CA GLU A 229 -34.95 -37.50 -55.41
C GLU A 229 -35.52 -37.21 -56.81
N ASN A 230 -34.69 -36.96 -57.82
CA ASN A 230 -35.14 -36.77 -59.21
C ASN A 230 -35.59 -38.07 -59.91
N TYR A 231 -35.24 -39.26 -59.40
CA TYR A 231 -35.54 -40.56 -60.02
C TYR A 231 -36.75 -41.26 -59.39
N ALA A 232 -37.95 -40.98 -59.90
CA ALA A 232 -39.20 -41.64 -59.47
C ALA A 232 -39.79 -42.62 -60.49
N SER A 233 -38.97 -43.13 -61.41
CA SER A 233 -39.38 -44.08 -62.45
C SER A 233 -39.91 -45.39 -61.83
N GLY A 234 -41.23 -45.59 -61.88
CA GLY A 234 -41.93 -46.71 -61.25
C GLY A 234 -42.38 -46.46 -59.80
N ALA A 235 -42.10 -45.30 -59.21
CA ALA A 235 -42.25 -45.04 -57.77
C ALA A 235 -43.40 -44.11 -57.38
N VAL A 236 -44.16 -43.59 -58.36
CA VAL A 236 -45.45 -42.94 -58.09
C VAL A 236 -46.52 -44.02 -57.93
N THR A 237 -47.30 -43.99 -56.85
CA THR A 237 -48.38 -44.99 -56.62
C THR A 237 -49.68 -44.33 -56.17
N THR A 238 -50.81 -44.98 -56.46
CA THR A 238 -52.15 -44.52 -56.05
C THR A 238 -52.71 -45.36 -54.91
N GLY A 239 -53.27 -44.71 -53.89
CA GLY A 239 -53.89 -45.32 -52.72
C GLY A 239 -55.42 -45.31 -52.77
N SER A 240 -56.04 -45.05 -51.62
CA SER A 240 -57.49 -45.09 -51.43
C SER A 240 -58.20 -43.96 -52.19
N VAL A 241 -59.49 -44.12 -52.51
CA VAL A 241 -60.33 -43.02 -52.99
C VAL A 241 -60.50 -41.99 -51.87
N LEU A 242 -60.15 -40.73 -52.14
CA LEU A 242 -60.34 -39.59 -51.24
C LEU A 242 -61.80 -39.12 -51.24
N SER A 243 -62.36 -38.97 -52.44
CA SER A 243 -63.77 -38.63 -52.64
C SER A 243 -64.21 -39.06 -54.05
N SER A 244 -65.46 -39.51 -54.17
CA SER A 244 -66.12 -39.85 -55.43
C SER A 244 -67.33 -38.93 -55.67
N GLY A 245 -67.76 -38.77 -56.93
CA GLY A 245 -68.83 -37.83 -57.26
C GLY A 245 -68.41 -36.36 -57.19
N VAL A 246 -67.11 -36.07 -57.37
CA VAL A 246 -66.56 -34.72 -57.35
C VAL A 246 -66.89 -34.00 -58.66
N SER A 247 -67.40 -32.78 -58.57
CA SER A 247 -67.71 -31.94 -59.73
C SER A 247 -67.01 -30.59 -59.61
N PHE A 248 -66.21 -30.24 -60.63
CA PHE A 248 -65.31 -29.09 -60.60
C PHE A 248 -65.20 -28.40 -61.97
N TYR A 249 -64.72 -27.16 -61.97
CA TYR A 249 -64.65 -26.29 -63.14
C TYR A 249 -63.43 -25.38 -63.09
N TRP A 250 -62.98 -24.92 -64.26
CA TRP A 250 -61.90 -23.94 -64.37
C TRP A 250 -62.44 -22.52 -64.11
N LYS A 251 -61.92 -21.81 -63.08
CA LYS A 251 -62.49 -20.50 -62.68
C LYS A 251 -62.40 -19.44 -63.78
N ALA A 252 -61.32 -19.45 -64.57
CA ALA A 252 -61.13 -18.45 -65.63
C ALA A 252 -62.01 -18.69 -66.87
N ASN A 253 -62.54 -19.90 -67.06
CA ASN A 253 -63.61 -20.16 -68.03
C ASN A 253 -64.43 -21.40 -67.62
N THR A 254 -65.62 -21.17 -67.09
CA THR A 254 -66.51 -22.20 -66.54
C THR A 254 -67.11 -23.14 -67.58
N SER A 255 -66.90 -22.92 -68.89
CA SER A 255 -67.26 -23.90 -69.92
C SER A 255 -66.40 -25.17 -69.86
N TYR A 256 -65.26 -25.11 -69.19
CA TYR A 256 -64.42 -26.28 -68.87
C TYR A 256 -64.81 -26.81 -67.50
N TYR A 257 -65.60 -27.88 -67.49
CA TYR A 257 -66.11 -28.52 -66.27
C TYR A 257 -66.06 -30.05 -66.39
N TRP A 258 -65.99 -30.70 -65.23
CA TRP A 258 -65.94 -32.15 -65.06
C TRP A 258 -66.92 -32.54 -63.95
N GLU A 259 -67.63 -33.64 -64.13
CA GLU A 259 -68.63 -34.17 -63.20
C GLU A 259 -68.37 -35.65 -62.92
N ASP A 260 -68.80 -36.11 -61.75
CA ASP A 260 -68.70 -37.50 -61.29
C ASP A 260 -67.28 -38.08 -61.32
N ILE A 261 -66.28 -37.25 -61.00
CA ILE A 261 -64.88 -37.66 -60.92
C ILE A 261 -64.58 -38.25 -59.53
N ALA A 262 -63.73 -39.28 -59.50
CA ALA A 262 -63.16 -39.81 -58.27
C ALA A 262 -61.66 -39.48 -58.19
N PHE A 263 -61.22 -38.92 -57.06
CA PHE A 263 -59.82 -38.65 -56.78
C PHE A 263 -59.27 -39.67 -55.79
N THR A 264 -58.06 -40.15 -56.01
CA THR A 264 -57.35 -41.10 -55.14
C THR A 264 -56.15 -40.43 -54.46
N GLU A 265 -55.70 -41.04 -53.36
CA GLU A 265 -54.41 -40.72 -52.75
C GLU A 265 -53.28 -40.97 -53.75
N ILE A 266 -52.25 -40.12 -53.72
CA ILE A 266 -51.05 -40.30 -54.53
C ILE A 266 -49.83 -40.28 -53.59
N THR A 267 -48.85 -41.14 -53.83
CA THR A 267 -47.54 -41.08 -53.18
C THR A 267 -46.43 -41.11 -54.21
N VAL A 268 -45.27 -40.56 -53.86
CA VAL A 268 -44.03 -40.68 -54.62
C VAL A 268 -42.96 -41.18 -53.67
N ASN A 269 -42.27 -42.27 -54.00
CA ASN A 269 -41.28 -42.90 -53.11
C ASN A 269 -41.87 -43.23 -51.71
N GLY A 270 -43.17 -43.55 -51.64
CA GLY A 270 -43.91 -43.76 -50.38
C GLY A 270 -44.31 -42.49 -49.62
N GLN A 271 -43.83 -41.32 -50.02
CA GLN A 271 -44.14 -40.03 -49.42
C GLN A 271 -45.44 -39.42 -49.93
N VAL A 272 -46.09 -38.62 -49.08
CA VAL A 272 -47.35 -37.94 -49.37
C VAL A 272 -47.20 -36.96 -50.54
N ALA A 273 -47.94 -37.20 -51.64
CA ALA A 273 -47.94 -36.34 -52.81
C ALA A 273 -49.37 -35.96 -53.25
N TYR A 274 -49.47 -34.98 -54.15
CA TYR A 274 -50.71 -34.36 -54.60
C TYR A 274 -50.71 -34.11 -56.11
N CYS A 275 -51.86 -34.24 -56.75
CA CYS A 275 -52.06 -33.85 -58.14
C CYS A 275 -52.09 -32.31 -58.27
N ILE A 276 -51.55 -31.77 -59.36
CA ILE A 276 -51.67 -30.34 -59.73
C ILE A 276 -52.41 -30.12 -61.07
N GLU A 277 -52.95 -31.18 -61.68
CA GLU A 277 -53.64 -31.16 -62.99
C GLU A 277 -54.94 -32.00 -62.94
N PRO A 278 -55.99 -31.57 -62.21
CA PRO A 278 -57.14 -32.42 -61.85
C PRO A 278 -57.97 -32.93 -63.03
N SER A 279 -57.89 -32.27 -64.17
CA SER A 279 -58.58 -32.64 -65.42
C SER A 279 -57.80 -33.66 -66.27
N VAL A 280 -56.53 -33.90 -65.95
CA VAL A 280 -55.69 -34.90 -66.58
C VAL A 280 -55.83 -36.16 -65.74
N LEU A 281 -56.66 -37.11 -66.18
CA LEU A 281 -56.97 -38.28 -65.35
C LEU A 281 -55.92 -39.39 -65.53
N ASN A 282 -55.64 -40.08 -64.42
CA ASN A 282 -54.63 -41.14 -64.23
C ASN A 282 -53.18 -40.65 -64.15
N VAL A 283 -52.35 -41.37 -63.39
CA VAL A 283 -50.88 -41.27 -63.41
C VAL A 283 -50.32 -42.44 -64.22
N SER A 284 -49.41 -42.17 -65.14
CA SER A 284 -48.53 -43.18 -65.74
C SER A 284 -47.24 -43.23 -64.90
N THR A 285 -47.08 -44.33 -64.18
CA THR A 285 -46.14 -44.41 -63.06
C THR A 285 -44.75 -44.90 -63.46
N SER A 286 -44.62 -45.52 -64.63
CA SER A 286 -43.41 -46.24 -65.08
C SER A 286 -42.31 -45.37 -65.71
N GLY A 287 -42.51 -44.05 -65.82
CA GLY A 287 -41.54 -43.15 -66.46
C GLY A 287 -41.52 -41.72 -65.93
N ALA A 288 -42.07 -41.48 -64.74
CA ALA A 288 -42.12 -40.14 -64.15
C ALA A 288 -40.72 -39.69 -63.66
N THR A 289 -40.30 -38.49 -64.06
CA THR A 289 -39.05 -37.85 -63.62
C THR A 289 -39.35 -36.64 -62.74
N GLY A 290 -38.54 -36.45 -61.71
CA GLY A 290 -38.63 -35.30 -60.80
C GLY A 290 -38.04 -34.05 -61.43
N THR A 291 -38.78 -32.95 -61.35
CA THR A 291 -38.37 -31.62 -61.78
C THR A 291 -38.59 -30.65 -60.62
N ASP A 292 -37.63 -29.76 -60.35
CA ASP A 292 -37.73 -28.77 -59.29
C ASP A 292 -38.98 -27.90 -59.48
N PHE A 293 -39.84 -27.80 -58.45
CA PHE A 293 -41.12 -27.09 -58.53
C PHE A 293 -40.96 -25.60 -58.86
N SER A 294 -39.82 -24.99 -58.49
CA SER A 294 -39.51 -23.60 -58.85
C SER A 294 -39.41 -23.43 -60.37
N SER A 295 -38.94 -24.44 -61.11
CA SER A 295 -38.78 -24.42 -62.57
C SER A 295 -40.07 -24.71 -63.36
N ILE A 296 -41.12 -25.23 -62.73
CA ILE A 296 -42.41 -25.47 -63.38
C ILE A 296 -43.09 -24.13 -63.70
N GLY A 297 -43.12 -23.72 -64.96
CA GLY A 297 -43.81 -22.50 -65.40
C GLY A 297 -45.31 -22.70 -65.61
N GLU A 298 -45.70 -23.82 -66.21
CA GLU A 298 -47.07 -24.11 -66.63
C GLU A 298 -47.59 -25.45 -66.13
N VAL A 299 -48.91 -25.52 -65.90
CA VAL A 299 -49.67 -26.75 -65.66
C VAL A 299 -50.86 -26.83 -66.62
N TRP A 300 -51.29 -28.05 -66.96
CA TRP A 300 -52.39 -28.31 -67.86
C TRP A 300 -53.76 -28.14 -67.18
N VAL A 301 -54.61 -27.34 -67.80
CA VAL A 301 -56.04 -27.23 -67.52
C VAL A 301 -56.84 -28.21 -68.40
N MET A 302 -56.33 -28.55 -69.58
CA MET A 302 -56.79 -29.66 -70.41
C MET A 302 -55.61 -30.19 -71.22
N SER A 303 -55.33 -31.50 -71.11
CA SER A 303 -54.22 -32.14 -71.82
C SER A 303 -54.19 -31.78 -73.30
N GLY A 304 -53.03 -31.30 -73.77
CA GLY A 304 -52.78 -30.88 -75.15
C GLY A 304 -53.51 -29.62 -75.66
N ASN A 305 -54.46 -29.05 -74.90
CA ASN A 305 -55.38 -28.01 -75.39
C ASN A 305 -55.37 -26.70 -74.61
N LEU A 306 -55.11 -26.74 -73.30
CA LEU A 306 -55.14 -25.54 -72.44
C LEU A 306 -54.18 -25.70 -71.25
N SER A 307 -53.30 -24.72 -71.06
CA SER A 307 -52.42 -24.59 -69.89
C SER A 307 -52.69 -23.29 -69.14
N THR A 308 -52.16 -23.20 -67.93
CA THR A 308 -52.12 -21.98 -67.11
C THR A 308 -50.71 -21.80 -66.54
N GLN A 309 -50.26 -20.55 -66.42
CA GLN A 309 -49.04 -20.22 -65.69
C GLN A 309 -49.26 -20.42 -64.18
N ILE A 310 -48.24 -20.88 -63.46
CA ILE A 310 -48.23 -20.90 -61.99
C ILE A 310 -47.21 -19.90 -61.44
N SER A 311 -47.70 -18.92 -60.67
CA SER A 311 -46.85 -17.87 -60.11
C SER A 311 -46.01 -18.39 -58.93
N ASN A 312 -44.95 -17.66 -58.56
CA ASN A 312 -44.16 -18.02 -57.37
C ASN A 312 -44.96 -17.90 -56.07
N ASP A 313 -45.94 -16.99 -56.02
CA ASP A 313 -46.86 -16.88 -54.88
C ASP A 313 -47.78 -18.11 -54.80
N THR A 314 -48.32 -18.56 -55.94
CA THR A 314 -49.10 -19.80 -56.07
C THR A 314 -48.29 -21.02 -55.63
N LYS A 315 -47.02 -21.12 -56.05
CA LYS A 315 -46.10 -22.18 -55.61
C LYS A 315 -45.89 -22.14 -54.10
N ARG A 316 -45.62 -20.97 -53.52
CA ARG A 316 -45.43 -20.82 -52.07
C ARG A 316 -46.71 -21.13 -51.28
N ALA A 317 -47.88 -20.77 -51.81
CA ALA A 317 -49.16 -21.14 -51.23
C ALA A 317 -49.36 -22.66 -51.24
N ILE A 318 -49.06 -23.35 -52.34
CA ILE A 318 -49.12 -24.82 -52.45
C ILE A 318 -48.18 -25.51 -51.44
N GLU A 319 -46.96 -25.00 -51.24
CA GLU A 319 -46.05 -25.51 -50.19
C GLU A 319 -46.64 -25.36 -48.78
N LEU A 320 -47.21 -24.19 -48.48
CA LEU A 320 -47.85 -23.93 -47.18
C LEU A 320 -49.12 -24.76 -46.99
N ILE A 321 -49.91 -24.98 -48.04
CA ILE A 321 -51.07 -25.86 -48.06
C ILE A 321 -50.65 -27.31 -47.78
N SER A 322 -49.61 -27.82 -48.45
CA SER A 322 -49.08 -29.16 -48.18
C SER A 322 -48.58 -29.28 -46.74
N ASN A 323 -47.84 -28.28 -46.27
CA ASN A 323 -47.26 -28.26 -44.93
C ASN A 323 -48.32 -28.26 -43.81
N TYR A 324 -49.36 -27.43 -43.95
CA TYR A 324 -50.44 -27.31 -42.97
C TYR A 324 -51.60 -28.27 -43.23
N GLY A 325 -51.56 -29.00 -44.34
CA GLY A 325 -52.51 -30.04 -44.73
C GLY A 325 -52.29 -31.36 -43.98
N TYR A 326 -52.53 -32.47 -44.67
CA TYR A 326 -52.51 -33.83 -44.10
C TYR A 326 -51.23 -34.22 -43.35
N ALA A 327 -50.07 -33.69 -43.75
CA ALA A 327 -48.81 -34.01 -43.10
C ALA A 327 -48.63 -33.29 -41.75
N TYR A 328 -49.40 -32.23 -41.48
CA TYR A 328 -49.27 -31.42 -40.26
C TYR A 328 -49.65 -32.20 -39.00
N PRO A 329 -48.92 -32.10 -37.88
CA PRO A 329 -49.19 -32.89 -36.68
C PRO A 329 -50.65 -32.76 -36.18
N GLY A 330 -51.39 -33.86 -36.21
CA GLY A 330 -52.82 -33.93 -35.85
C GLY A 330 -53.78 -33.98 -37.05
N HIS A 331 -53.30 -33.73 -38.27
CA HIS A 331 -54.11 -33.69 -39.50
C HIS A 331 -54.12 -35.02 -40.28
N GLN A 332 -53.75 -36.14 -39.66
CA GLN A 332 -53.62 -37.45 -40.32
C GLN A 332 -54.99 -38.13 -40.57
N THR A 333 -55.94 -37.43 -41.18
CA THR A 333 -57.29 -37.93 -41.53
C THR A 333 -57.55 -37.85 -43.04
N GLN A 334 -58.46 -38.69 -43.54
CA GLN A 334 -58.86 -38.67 -44.96
C GLN A 334 -59.49 -37.32 -45.37
N ALA A 335 -60.22 -36.68 -44.45
CA ALA A 335 -60.79 -35.34 -44.66
C ALA A 335 -59.70 -34.28 -44.85
N TYR A 336 -58.66 -34.30 -44.02
CA TYR A 336 -57.49 -33.43 -44.20
C TYR A 336 -56.72 -33.72 -45.49
N ARG A 337 -56.59 -35.00 -45.89
CA ARG A 337 -55.96 -35.36 -47.17
C ARG A 337 -56.73 -34.81 -48.36
N TRP A 338 -58.06 -34.88 -48.31
CA TRP A 338 -58.92 -34.33 -49.35
C TRP A 338 -58.96 -32.78 -49.33
N ALA A 339 -59.03 -32.15 -48.15
CA ALA A 339 -58.94 -30.69 -47.99
C ALA A 339 -57.64 -30.13 -48.60
N THR A 340 -56.51 -30.78 -48.33
CA THR A 340 -55.20 -30.38 -48.87
C THR A 340 -55.21 -30.42 -50.40
N GLN A 341 -55.75 -31.50 -50.98
CA GLN A 341 -55.84 -31.66 -52.43
C GLN A 341 -56.81 -30.66 -53.08
N ILE A 342 -57.97 -30.38 -52.46
CA ILE A 342 -58.90 -29.32 -52.87
C ILE A 342 -58.20 -27.96 -52.87
N LEU A 343 -57.52 -27.60 -51.79
CA LEU A 343 -56.85 -26.31 -51.65
C LEU A 343 -55.76 -26.09 -52.70
N ILE A 344 -54.96 -27.12 -53.01
CA ILE A 344 -53.98 -27.08 -54.11
C ILE A 344 -54.67 -26.79 -55.45
N PHE A 345 -55.80 -27.46 -55.72
CA PHE A 345 -56.59 -27.17 -56.92
C PHE A 345 -57.20 -25.76 -56.90
N GLU A 346 -57.74 -25.30 -55.76
CA GLU A 346 -58.30 -23.95 -55.62
C GLU A 346 -57.28 -22.85 -55.94
N GLU A 347 -56.05 -23.03 -55.45
CA GLU A 347 -54.90 -22.12 -55.59
C GLU A 347 -54.39 -22.06 -57.04
N ILE A 348 -54.40 -23.19 -57.76
CA ILE A 348 -54.08 -23.25 -59.20
C ILE A 348 -55.14 -22.55 -60.06
N GLY A 349 -56.36 -22.37 -59.56
CA GLY A 349 -57.46 -21.69 -60.26
C GLY A 349 -58.71 -22.54 -60.53
N TRP A 350 -58.83 -23.71 -59.88
CA TRP A 350 -60.01 -24.56 -59.98
C TRP A 350 -61.10 -24.15 -58.98
N GLY A 351 -62.37 -24.38 -59.32
CA GLY A 351 -63.51 -24.22 -58.44
C GLY A 351 -64.35 -25.48 -58.38
N PHE A 352 -65.09 -25.68 -57.29
CA PHE A 352 -65.90 -26.88 -57.06
C PHE A 352 -67.39 -26.55 -57.06
N TYR A 353 -68.19 -27.39 -57.69
CA TYR A 353 -69.65 -27.44 -57.50
C TYR A 353 -70.01 -28.44 -56.39
N SER A 354 -69.21 -29.49 -56.22
CA SER A 354 -69.33 -30.50 -55.17
C SER A 354 -67.97 -31.09 -54.84
N TYR A 355 -67.64 -31.23 -53.56
CA TYR A 355 -66.47 -31.97 -53.08
C TYR A 355 -66.66 -33.50 -53.10
N GLY A 356 -67.82 -33.98 -53.56
CA GLY A 356 -68.15 -35.40 -53.66
C GLY A 356 -68.63 -36.03 -52.35
N SER A 357 -68.35 -37.32 -52.18
CA SER A 357 -68.76 -38.16 -51.04
C SER A 357 -68.17 -37.72 -49.68
N LEU A 358 -67.11 -36.90 -49.69
CA LEU A 358 -66.45 -36.36 -48.50
C LEU A 358 -66.39 -34.83 -48.58
N ASN A 359 -67.03 -34.13 -47.63
CA ASN A 359 -66.98 -32.67 -47.50
C ASN A 359 -66.03 -32.27 -46.35
N PRO A 360 -64.85 -31.69 -46.63
CA PRO A 360 -63.86 -31.37 -45.61
C PRO A 360 -63.77 -29.86 -45.32
N GLU A 361 -64.92 -29.17 -45.25
CA GLU A 361 -64.99 -27.71 -45.10
C GLU A 361 -64.39 -27.21 -43.76
N SER A 362 -64.50 -27.98 -42.68
CA SER A 362 -63.83 -27.71 -41.40
C SER A 362 -62.30 -27.68 -41.55
N GLU A 363 -61.75 -28.70 -42.18
CA GLU A 363 -60.33 -28.92 -42.41
C GLU A 363 -59.77 -27.86 -43.36
N ILE A 364 -60.52 -27.51 -44.42
CA ILE A 364 -60.19 -26.39 -45.33
C ILE A 364 -60.03 -25.07 -44.55
N ASN A 365 -60.92 -24.79 -43.59
CA ASN A 365 -60.87 -23.57 -42.79
C ASN A 365 -59.71 -23.59 -41.78
N GLU A 366 -59.40 -24.74 -41.17
CA GLU A 366 -58.25 -24.89 -40.25
C GLU A 366 -56.91 -24.73 -40.98
N ILE A 367 -56.74 -25.36 -42.15
CA ILE A 367 -55.55 -25.17 -43.01
C ILE A 367 -55.40 -23.70 -43.39
N LYS A 368 -56.46 -23.04 -43.88
CA LYS A 368 -56.45 -21.60 -44.24
C LYS A 368 -56.05 -20.72 -43.05
N ASN A 369 -56.51 -21.02 -41.83
CA ASN A 369 -56.12 -20.31 -40.60
C ASN A 369 -54.63 -20.52 -40.23
N LEU A 370 -54.08 -21.73 -40.39
CA LEU A 370 -52.65 -21.99 -40.15
C LEU A 370 -51.75 -21.30 -41.18
N ILE A 371 -52.16 -21.26 -42.46
CA ILE A 371 -51.45 -20.54 -43.53
C ILE A 371 -51.43 -19.03 -43.23
N THR A 372 -52.58 -18.43 -42.97
CA THR A 372 -52.68 -16.97 -42.70
C THR A 372 -51.90 -16.55 -41.45
N THR A 373 -51.74 -17.46 -40.47
CA THR A 373 -50.94 -17.21 -39.26
C THR A 373 -49.49 -17.71 -39.36
N HIS A 374 -49.03 -18.20 -40.51
CA HIS A 374 -47.66 -18.73 -40.72
C HIS A 374 -46.57 -17.71 -40.38
N SER A 375 -46.76 -16.43 -40.75
CA SER A 375 -45.83 -15.34 -40.46
C SER A 375 -45.86 -14.87 -39.00
N ASN A 376 -46.87 -15.23 -38.20
CA ASN A 376 -46.93 -14.84 -36.79
C ASN A 376 -45.70 -15.34 -36.02
N ARG A 377 -45.18 -14.47 -35.14
CA ARG A 377 -44.07 -14.71 -34.22
C ARG A 377 -44.46 -14.20 -32.82
N PRO A 378 -43.89 -14.74 -31.74
CA PRO A 378 -44.06 -14.18 -30.41
C PRO A 378 -43.65 -12.71 -30.32
N THR A 379 -44.32 -11.97 -29.44
CA THR A 379 -44.06 -10.54 -29.15
C THR A 379 -42.63 -10.22 -28.70
N TRP A 380 -41.90 -11.21 -28.20
CA TRP A 380 -40.51 -11.12 -27.75
C TRP A 380 -39.47 -11.57 -28.79
N HIS A 381 -39.90 -11.87 -30.02
CA HIS A 381 -39.02 -12.27 -31.12
C HIS A 381 -37.87 -11.29 -31.35
N GLY A 382 -36.63 -11.79 -31.33
CA GLY A 382 -35.42 -11.01 -31.58
C GLY A 382 -34.95 -10.13 -30.41
N ASN A 383 -35.69 -10.10 -29.28
CA ASN A 383 -35.31 -9.32 -28.12
C ASN A 383 -34.14 -9.95 -27.35
N ILE A 384 -33.45 -9.11 -26.58
CA ILE A 384 -32.49 -9.51 -25.56
C ILE A 384 -33.12 -9.25 -24.19
N LYS A 385 -33.11 -10.25 -23.29
CA LYS A 385 -33.57 -10.09 -21.91
C LYS A 385 -32.39 -10.20 -20.94
N GLU A 386 -32.17 -9.15 -20.15
CA GLU A 386 -31.19 -9.16 -19.07
C GLU A 386 -31.75 -9.89 -17.85
N VAL A 387 -30.93 -10.73 -17.21
CA VAL A 387 -31.31 -11.62 -16.11
C VAL A 387 -30.15 -11.83 -15.13
N LEU A 388 -30.43 -12.27 -13.91
CA LEU A 388 -29.40 -12.76 -12.99
C LEU A 388 -28.96 -14.20 -13.36
N PRO A 389 -27.72 -14.62 -13.03
CA PRO A 389 -27.30 -16.01 -13.21
C PRO A 389 -28.21 -16.98 -12.46
N ASN A 390 -28.57 -18.10 -13.09
CA ASN A 390 -29.54 -19.07 -12.58
C ASN A 390 -30.99 -18.57 -12.39
N GLU A 391 -31.34 -17.37 -12.87
CA GLU A 391 -32.73 -16.89 -12.85
C GLU A 391 -33.64 -17.75 -13.74
N THR A 392 -34.86 -18.01 -13.26
CA THR A 392 -35.92 -18.69 -14.01
C THR A 392 -36.82 -17.67 -14.67
N VAL A 393 -36.87 -17.67 -16.01
CA VAL A 393 -37.72 -16.80 -16.81
C VAL A 393 -38.90 -17.57 -17.39
N THR A 394 -40.10 -17.12 -17.09
CA THR A 394 -41.31 -17.48 -17.85
C THR A 394 -41.55 -16.50 -18.99
N LEU A 395 -41.75 -17.04 -20.19
CA LEU A 395 -42.20 -16.33 -21.38
C LEU A 395 -43.62 -16.80 -21.73
N THR A 396 -44.49 -15.84 -22.06
CA THR A 396 -45.89 -16.09 -22.40
C THR A 396 -46.21 -15.48 -23.74
N ASP A 397 -46.81 -16.23 -24.65
CA ASP A 397 -47.29 -15.74 -25.94
C ASP A 397 -48.37 -16.67 -26.54
N PRO A 398 -49.48 -16.14 -27.11
CA PRO A 398 -50.54 -16.96 -27.71
C PRO A 398 -50.08 -17.86 -28.88
N SER A 399 -48.98 -17.52 -29.56
CA SER A 399 -48.50 -18.28 -30.72
C SER A 399 -47.68 -19.54 -30.36
N LEU A 400 -47.24 -19.69 -29.11
CA LEU A 400 -46.38 -20.80 -28.66
C LEU A 400 -46.88 -22.24 -28.90
N PRO A 401 -48.19 -22.56 -28.94
CA PRO A 401 -48.67 -23.90 -29.30
C PRO A 401 -48.23 -24.38 -30.69
N TYR A 402 -47.98 -23.44 -31.61
CA TYR A 402 -47.58 -23.67 -32.99
C TYR A 402 -46.06 -23.79 -33.20
N PHE A 403 -45.26 -23.72 -32.14
CA PHE A 403 -43.81 -23.86 -32.20
C PHE A 403 -43.34 -25.06 -31.38
N ASP A 404 -42.20 -25.63 -31.76
CA ASP A 404 -41.43 -26.58 -30.95
C ASP A 404 -40.02 -26.03 -30.68
N ILE A 405 -39.33 -26.62 -29.70
CA ILE A 405 -38.01 -26.14 -29.28
C ILE A 405 -36.99 -26.64 -30.31
N ALA A 406 -36.27 -25.71 -30.94
CA ALA A 406 -35.29 -26.04 -31.94
C ALA A 406 -33.99 -26.55 -31.27
N PRO A 407 -33.30 -27.54 -31.85
CA PRO A 407 -32.09 -28.15 -31.25
C PRO A 407 -30.94 -27.16 -31.08
N GLU A 408 -30.93 -26.04 -31.81
CA GLU A 408 -29.96 -24.94 -31.70
C GLU A 408 -30.19 -24.05 -30.47
N THR A 409 -31.11 -24.42 -29.57
CA THR A 409 -31.29 -23.77 -28.26
C THR A 409 -30.11 -24.08 -27.34
N VAL A 410 -29.44 -23.04 -26.84
CA VAL A 410 -28.17 -23.15 -26.08
C VAL A 410 -28.18 -22.33 -24.80
N GLY A 411 -27.37 -22.72 -23.82
CA GLY A 411 -27.15 -21.97 -22.56
C GLY A 411 -28.34 -21.91 -21.60
N LEU A 412 -29.37 -22.71 -21.84
CA LEU A 412 -30.63 -22.74 -21.10
C LEU A 412 -30.94 -24.14 -20.59
N GLN A 413 -31.54 -24.22 -19.41
CA GLN A 413 -32.29 -25.40 -18.97
C GLN A 413 -33.79 -25.16 -19.23
N ILE A 414 -34.43 -25.99 -20.05
CA ILE A 414 -35.88 -25.94 -20.24
C ILE A 414 -36.55 -26.55 -19.00
N ILE A 415 -37.40 -25.77 -18.32
CA ILE A 415 -38.12 -26.20 -17.12
C ILE A 415 -39.51 -26.73 -17.49
N SER A 416 -40.23 -26.03 -18.39
CA SER A 416 -41.53 -26.47 -18.89
C SER A 416 -41.91 -25.76 -20.19
N LYS A 417 -42.75 -26.40 -21.01
CA LYS A 417 -43.45 -25.80 -22.17
C LYS A 417 -44.91 -26.27 -22.14
N THR A 418 -45.82 -25.35 -21.86
CA THR A 418 -47.25 -25.65 -21.60
C THR A 418 -48.15 -24.61 -22.24
N GLY A 419 -48.89 -25.01 -23.29
CA GLY A 419 -49.83 -24.15 -24.00
C GLY A 419 -49.15 -22.87 -24.52
N THR A 420 -49.54 -21.73 -23.95
CA THR A 420 -49.04 -20.38 -24.28
C THR A 420 -47.85 -19.93 -23.44
N THR A 421 -47.19 -20.84 -22.70
CA THR A 421 -46.06 -20.52 -21.81
C THR A 421 -44.86 -21.45 -22.02
N ILE A 422 -43.66 -20.89 -21.87
CA ILE A 422 -42.41 -21.64 -21.75
C ILE A 422 -41.59 -21.06 -20.61
N THR A 423 -41.06 -21.91 -19.75
CA THR A 423 -40.23 -21.52 -18.60
C THR A 423 -38.83 -22.10 -18.79
N VAL A 424 -37.82 -21.23 -18.73
CA VAL A 424 -36.41 -21.57 -18.91
C VAL A 424 -35.60 -21.03 -17.74
N LYS A 425 -34.51 -21.71 -17.39
CA LYS A 425 -33.52 -21.21 -16.43
C LYS A 425 -32.24 -20.87 -17.18
N VAL A 426 -31.68 -19.69 -16.93
CA VAL A 426 -30.53 -19.17 -17.70
C VAL A 426 -29.21 -19.59 -17.05
N ILE A 427 -28.38 -20.30 -17.80
CA ILE A 427 -27.17 -20.99 -17.29
C ILE A 427 -25.87 -20.28 -17.73
N SER A 428 -25.85 -19.62 -18.89
CA SER A 428 -24.63 -19.00 -19.45
C SER A 428 -24.89 -17.66 -20.15
N ASP A 429 -23.83 -16.87 -20.36
CA ASP A 429 -23.89 -15.52 -20.97
C ASP A 429 -24.47 -15.48 -22.40
N ASN A 430 -24.27 -16.54 -23.20
CA ASN A 430 -24.72 -16.64 -24.60
C ASN A 430 -26.04 -17.42 -24.75
N ALA A 431 -26.85 -17.47 -23.69
CA ALA A 431 -28.07 -18.26 -23.67
C ALA A 431 -29.11 -17.75 -24.67
N LYS A 432 -29.68 -18.66 -25.45
CA LYS A 432 -30.62 -18.34 -26.52
C LYS A 432 -31.67 -19.43 -26.65
N LEU A 433 -32.93 -19.04 -26.53
CA LEU A 433 -34.07 -19.90 -26.84
C LEU A 433 -34.38 -19.74 -28.32
N ILE A 434 -34.36 -20.84 -29.07
CA ILE A 434 -34.78 -20.86 -30.47
C ILE A 434 -35.97 -21.81 -30.59
N LEU A 435 -37.04 -21.35 -31.21
CA LEU A 435 -38.21 -22.17 -31.50
C LEU A 435 -38.46 -22.21 -33.02
N GLU A 436 -38.71 -23.40 -33.53
CA GLU A 436 -39.09 -23.65 -34.91
C GLU A 436 -40.61 -23.80 -34.99
N LYS A 437 -41.26 -23.26 -36.03
CA LYS A 437 -42.70 -23.46 -36.20
C LYS A 437 -42.98 -24.91 -36.60
N LYS A 438 -44.04 -25.47 -36.06
CA LYS A 438 -44.53 -26.80 -36.41
C LYS A 438 -44.74 -26.89 -37.92
N ARG A 439 -44.27 -27.99 -38.49
CA ARG A 439 -44.33 -28.31 -39.91
C ARG A 439 -44.86 -29.73 -40.09
N GLY A 440 -45.61 -29.94 -41.17
CA GLY A 440 -46.00 -31.25 -41.66
C GLY A 440 -45.09 -31.74 -42.78
N SER A 441 -44.68 -30.83 -43.66
CA SER A 441 -43.71 -31.13 -44.71
C SER A 441 -42.28 -31.15 -44.15
N GLU A 442 -41.43 -32.01 -44.71
CA GLU A 442 -39.98 -31.95 -44.52
C GLU A 442 -39.42 -30.59 -44.98
N LYS A 443 -38.28 -30.19 -44.42
CA LYS A 443 -37.52 -29.03 -44.92
C LYS A 443 -36.71 -29.44 -46.15
N GLY A 444 -36.78 -28.66 -47.22
CA GLY A 444 -36.03 -28.92 -48.45
C GLY A 444 -36.70 -28.35 -49.70
N THR A 445 -36.27 -28.83 -50.86
CA THR A 445 -36.79 -28.45 -52.18
C THR A 445 -38.05 -29.25 -52.53
N SER A 446 -39.03 -28.56 -53.09
CA SER A 446 -40.26 -29.17 -53.63
C SER A 446 -40.03 -29.71 -55.04
N PHE A 447 -40.58 -30.89 -55.35
CA PHE A 447 -40.44 -31.53 -56.67
C PHE A 447 -41.80 -31.88 -57.29
N VAL A 448 -41.87 -31.77 -58.61
CA VAL A 448 -43.01 -32.21 -59.43
C VAL A 448 -42.57 -33.34 -60.34
N TYR A 449 -43.31 -34.43 -60.31
CA TYR A 449 -43.06 -35.64 -61.06
C TYR A 449 -44.02 -35.75 -62.24
N SER A 450 -43.48 -36.03 -63.43
CA SER A 450 -44.26 -36.22 -64.66
C SER A 450 -43.54 -37.13 -65.64
N ASP A 451 -44.31 -37.89 -66.40
CA ASP A 451 -43.85 -38.62 -67.59
C ASP A 451 -44.08 -37.82 -68.90
N GLY A 452 -44.57 -36.58 -68.78
CA GLY A 452 -44.87 -35.71 -69.92
C GLY A 452 -46.17 -36.05 -70.68
N LEU A 453 -46.93 -37.06 -70.24
CA LEU A 453 -48.19 -37.49 -70.89
C LEU A 453 -49.38 -37.52 -69.92
N THR A 454 -49.13 -37.74 -68.63
CA THR A 454 -50.14 -37.86 -67.58
C THR A 454 -50.00 -36.78 -66.50
N GLN A 455 -50.87 -36.80 -65.48
CA GLN A 455 -50.97 -35.72 -64.51
C GLN A 455 -49.66 -35.48 -63.75
N LYS A 456 -49.28 -34.21 -63.62
CA LYS A 456 -48.20 -33.77 -62.73
C LYS A 456 -48.58 -34.00 -61.28
N VAL A 457 -47.64 -34.59 -60.54
CA VAL A 457 -47.76 -34.94 -59.12
C VAL A 457 -46.67 -34.23 -58.34
N GLY A 458 -47.04 -33.36 -57.40
CA GLY A 458 -46.10 -32.65 -56.56
C GLY A 458 -45.88 -33.32 -55.20
N TYR A 459 -44.61 -33.40 -54.80
CA TYR A 459 -44.16 -33.65 -53.43
C TYR A 459 -43.56 -32.35 -52.89
N PHE A 460 -44.29 -31.70 -51.99
CA PHE A 460 -43.99 -30.34 -51.56
C PHE A 460 -43.30 -30.32 -50.18
N LYS A 461 -42.06 -29.83 -50.17
CA LYS A 461 -41.27 -29.58 -48.96
C LYS A 461 -41.42 -28.12 -48.55
N LEU A 462 -41.04 -27.78 -47.32
CA LEU A 462 -41.14 -26.42 -46.79
C LEU A 462 -39.74 -25.82 -46.59
N MET A 463 -39.32 -24.96 -47.52
CA MET A 463 -37.95 -24.40 -47.54
C MET A 463 -37.63 -23.56 -46.28
N ASP A 464 -38.51 -22.62 -45.92
CA ASP A 464 -38.46 -21.90 -44.62
C ASP A 464 -39.63 -22.36 -43.73
N PRO A 465 -39.36 -23.07 -42.62
CA PRO A 465 -40.35 -23.43 -41.60
C PRO A 465 -40.76 -22.25 -40.72
N GLY A 466 -39.93 -21.22 -40.63
CA GLY A 466 -40.17 -20.03 -39.83
C GLY A 466 -39.70 -20.19 -38.38
N PHE A 467 -38.62 -19.46 -38.05
CA PHE A 467 -38.03 -19.48 -36.72
C PHE A 467 -38.43 -18.27 -35.86
N THR A 468 -38.39 -18.44 -34.55
CA THR A 468 -38.36 -17.35 -33.58
C THR A 468 -37.25 -17.57 -32.55
N ASN A 469 -36.75 -16.49 -31.96
CA ASN A 469 -35.73 -16.58 -30.92
C ASN A 469 -35.86 -15.44 -29.90
N ILE A 470 -35.27 -15.65 -28.73
CA ILE A 470 -34.97 -14.63 -27.72
C ILE A 470 -33.60 -14.95 -27.13
N SER A 471 -32.77 -13.93 -26.97
CA SER A 471 -31.45 -14.05 -26.35
C SER A 471 -31.50 -13.57 -24.91
N PHE A 472 -30.67 -14.14 -24.05
CA PHE A 472 -30.53 -13.77 -22.65
C PHE A 472 -29.12 -13.25 -22.41
N LYS A 473 -29.00 -12.21 -21.58
CA LYS A 473 -27.71 -11.64 -21.18
C LYS A 473 -27.63 -11.69 -19.66
N LEU A 474 -26.63 -12.40 -19.13
CA LEU A 474 -26.42 -12.41 -17.68
C LEU A 474 -25.89 -11.04 -17.23
N LEU A 475 -26.55 -10.48 -16.22
CA LEU A 475 -26.07 -9.31 -15.51
C LEU A 475 -24.78 -9.65 -14.75
N LYS A 476 -23.80 -8.75 -14.82
CA LYS A 476 -22.55 -8.82 -14.06
C LYS A 476 -22.57 -7.84 -12.90
N SER A 477 -21.69 -8.06 -11.92
CA SER A 477 -21.49 -7.20 -10.77
C SER A 477 -20.37 -6.20 -10.99
N THR A 478 -20.57 -4.96 -10.56
CA THR A 478 -19.50 -4.00 -10.28
C THR A 478 -19.30 -3.88 -8.77
N ILE A 479 -18.06 -3.99 -8.31
CA ILE A 479 -17.70 -3.92 -6.90
C ILE A 479 -16.81 -2.69 -6.71
N THR A 480 -17.26 -1.75 -5.88
CA THR A 480 -16.49 -0.57 -5.50
C THR A 480 -15.79 -0.86 -4.18
N PHE A 481 -14.47 -0.71 -4.14
CA PHE A 481 -13.70 -0.74 -2.91
C PHE A 481 -13.45 0.71 -2.48
N ASN A 482 -13.77 1.03 -1.23
CA ASN A 482 -13.47 2.32 -0.62
C ASN A 482 -12.54 2.10 0.56
N LYS A 483 -11.52 2.95 0.66
CA LYS A 483 -10.46 2.84 1.63
C LYS A 483 -10.31 4.12 2.41
N THR A 484 -10.42 4.01 3.73
CA THR A 484 -10.08 5.08 4.66
C THR A 484 -9.02 4.61 5.66
N ASP A 485 -8.43 5.58 6.34
CA ASP A 485 -7.83 5.36 7.66
C ASP A 485 -8.91 5.34 8.76
N ASP A 486 -8.46 5.09 9.98
CA ASP A 486 -9.24 5.10 11.23
C ASP A 486 -9.87 6.48 11.55
N THR A 487 -9.27 7.58 11.08
CA THR A 487 -9.84 8.94 11.16
C THR A 487 -10.94 9.19 10.12
N GLY A 488 -11.10 8.30 9.14
CA GLY A 488 -12.08 8.38 8.06
C GLY A 488 -11.63 9.17 6.83
N ARG A 489 -10.34 9.55 6.73
CA ARG A 489 -9.79 10.19 5.53
C ARG A 489 -9.54 9.14 4.44
N PRO A 490 -9.70 9.46 3.15
CA PRO A 490 -9.45 8.52 2.05
C PRO A 490 -7.96 8.18 1.91
N VAL A 491 -7.64 6.89 1.75
CA VAL A 491 -6.26 6.40 1.59
C VAL A 491 -5.97 6.09 0.12
N ALA A 492 -5.26 6.99 -0.56
CA ALA A 492 -4.76 6.81 -1.92
C ALA A 492 -3.49 5.93 -1.94
N GLY A 493 -3.21 5.26 -3.06
CA GLY A 493 -1.97 4.51 -3.23
C GLY A 493 -1.91 3.13 -2.55
N LEU A 494 -2.95 2.69 -1.83
CA LEU A 494 -3.00 1.37 -1.22
C LEU A 494 -3.18 0.29 -2.29
N GLY A 495 -2.31 -0.72 -2.28
CA GLY A 495 -2.36 -1.87 -3.17
C GLY A 495 -3.24 -2.99 -2.61
N ILE A 496 -4.32 -3.32 -3.33
CA ILE A 496 -5.18 -4.47 -3.07
C ILE A 496 -5.10 -5.43 -4.26
N GLU A 497 -4.87 -6.71 -3.99
CA GLU A 497 -4.97 -7.76 -5.00
C GLU A 497 -6.22 -8.61 -4.77
N ALA A 498 -6.87 -9.00 -5.87
CA ALA A 498 -8.10 -9.79 -5.85
C ALA A 498 -7.94 -11.04 -6.72
N SER A 499 -8.57 -12.14 -6.33
CA SER A 499 -8.45 -13.46 -6.95
C SER A 499 -9.75 -14.26 -6.85
N TYR A 500 -9.96 -15.23 -7.74
CA TYR A 500 -11.00 -16.25 -7.59
C TYR A 500 -10.54 -17.47 -6.77
N SER A 501 -9.27 -17.55 -6.37
CA SER A 501 -8.72 -18.60 -5.51
C SER A 501 -8.06 -18.01 -4.26
N GLN A 502 -8.16 -18.71 -3.13
CA GLN A 502 -7.67 -18.21 -1.85
C GLN A 502 -6.13 -18.16 -1.77
N ASP A 503 -5.44 -18.93 -2.60
CA ASP A 503 -3.97 -18.95 -2.76
C ASP A 503 -3.45 -17.88 -3.74
N PHE A 504 -4.35 -17.09 -4.35
CA PHE A 504 -4.05 -16.08 -5.38
C PHE A 504 -3.45 -16.63 -6.69
N SER A 505 -3.56 -17.94 -6.95
CA SER A 505 -3.17 -18.55 -8.24
C SER A 505 -4.06 -18.12 -9.42
N VAL A 506 -5.33 -17.78 -9.18
CA VAL A 506 -6.29 -17.31 -10.20
C VAL A 506 -6.56 -15.81 -10.01
N LEU A 507 -5.56 -14.98 -10.28
CA LEU A 507 -5.60 -13.54 -10.05
C LEU A 507 -6.66 -12.85 -10.94
N ILE A 508 -7.50 -12.02 -10.33
CA ILE A 508 -8.45 -11.11 -11.04
C ILE A 508 -7.71 -9.84 -11.46
N GLY A 509 -6.85 -9.31 -10.57
CA GLY A 509 -6.00 -8.16 -10.83
C GLY A 509 -5.33 -7.63 -9.56
N ARG A 510 -4.40 -6.70 -9.77
CA ARG A 510 -3.88 -5.81 -8.73
C ARG A 510 -4.42 -4.41 -8.97
N TYR A 511 -4.84 -3.76 -7.91
CA TYR A 511 -5.51 -2.48 -7.93
C TYR A 511 -4.85 -1.55 -6.93
N THR A 512 -4.86 -0.26 -7.25
CA THR A 512 -4.36 0.81 -6.38
C THR A 512 -5.49 1.81 -6.19
N THR A 513 -5.70 2.25 -4.95
CA THR A 513 -6.74 3.24 -4.64
C THR A 513 -6.41 4.62 -5.24
N ASP A 514 -7.42 5.27 -5.80
CA ASP A 514 -7.33 6.62 -6.36
C ASP A 514 -7.22 7.70 -5.26
N SER A 515 -7.20 8.98 -5.65
CA SER A 515 -7.15 10.13 -4.72
C SER A 515 -8.37 10.24 -3.78
N ASN A 516 -9.45 9.50 -4.04
CA ASN A 516 -10.64 9.40 -3.19
C ASN A 516 -10.62 8.12 -2.33
N GLY A 517 -9.49 7.40 -2.31
CA GLY A 517 -9.34 6.12 -1.63
C GLY A 517 -10.13 4.99 -2.28
N SER A 518 -10.51 5.11 -3.56
CA SER A 518 -11.45 4.20 -4.20
C SER A 518 -10.88 3.48 -5.43
N PHE A 519 -11.41 2.30 -5.74
CA PHE A 519 -11.30 1.69 -7.06
C PHE A 519 -12.49 0.79 -7.35
N LYS A 520 -12.65 0.36 -8.61
CA LYS A 520 -13.76 -0.50 -9.04
C LYS A 520 -13.27 -1.73 -9.80
N ILE A 521 -13.90 -2.86 -9.52
CA ILE A 521 -13.78 -4.09 -10.33
C ILE A 521 -15.13 -4.29 -11.03
N THR A 522 -15.16 -4.13 -12.35
CA THR A 522 -16.37 -4.30 -13.18
C THR A 522 -16.51 -5.73 -13.71
N ASP A 523 -17.67 -6.06 -14.25
CA ASP A 523 -17.90 -7.30 -15.02
C ASP A 523 -17.62 -8.61 -14.27
N ARG A 524 -17.82 -8.61 -12.94
CA ARG A 524 -17.64 -9.82 -12.11
C ARG A 524 -18.87 -10.71 -12.15
N GLU A 525 -18.67 -12.02 -11.99
CA GLU A 525 -19.75 -13.00 -11.94
C GLU A 525 -20.55 -12.89 -10.63
N ILE A 526 -21.87 -12.72 -10.73
CA ILE A 526 -22.79 -12.76 -9.59
C ILE A 526 -22.84 -14.19 -9.03
N ASN A 527 -22.86 -14.32 -7.70
CA ASN A 527 -22.81 -15.55 -6.92
C ASN A 527 -21.48 -16.33 -7.00
N ARG A 528 -20.40 -15.73 -7.54
CA ARG A 528 -19.04 -16.29 -7.48
C ARG A 528 -18.20 -15.56 -6.42
N THR A 529 -17.68 -16.29 -5.44
CA THR A 529 -16.81 -15.73 -4.41
C THR A 529 -15.48 -15.25 -5.02
N LEU A 530 -15.05 -14.05 -4.62
CA LEU A 530 -13.71 -13.54 -4.81
C LEU A 530 -13.01 -13.40 -3.45
N TYR A 531 -11.70 -13.54 -3.46
CA TYR A 531 -10.80 -13.30 -2.35
C TYR A 531 -10.02 -12.01 -2.61
N TYR A 532 -9.75 -11.22 -1.57
CA TYR A 532 -8.93 -10.02 -1.66
C TYR A 532 -8.06 -9.86 -0.42
N ARG A 533 -6.90 -9.21 -0.59
CA ARG A 533 -6.04 -8.77 0.51
C ARG A 533 -5.30 -7.50 0.13
N GLU A 534 -4.82 -6.78 1.13
CA GLU A 534 -3.85 -5.70 0.94
C GLU A 534 -2.46 -6.32 0.76
N TYR A 535 -1.66 -5.76 -0.15
CA TYR A 535 -0.30 -6.26 -0.45
C TYR A 535 0.78 -5.16 -0.42
N SER A 536 0.39 -3.89 -0.54
CA SER A 536 1.27 -2.74 -0.38
C SER A 536 0.49 -1.54 0.16
N ALA A 537 1.16 -0.64 0.85
CA ALA A 537 0.57 0.59 1.37
C ALA A 537 1.48 1.80 1.12
N PRO A 538 0.92 3.02 1.08
CA PRO A 538 1.71 4.23 1.16
C PRO A 538 2.37 4.35 2.54
N GLU A 539 3.28 5.31 2.65
CA GLU A 539 3.96 5.69 3.90
C GLU A 539 2.95 5.92 5.03
N GLY A 540 3.33 5.56 6.25
CA GLY A 540 2.47 5.70 7.43
C GLY A 540 1.31 4.71 7.62
N ILE A 541 0.82 4.03 6.59
CA ILE A 541 -0.35 3.14 6.68
C ILE A 541 0.03 1.72 7.12
N VAL A 542 -0.77 1.12 8.02
CA VAL A 542 -0.61 -0.28 8.47
C VAL A 542 -1.44 -1.22 7.58
N ILE A 543 -0.78 -2.14 6.89
CA ILE A 543 -1.40 -3.16 6.00
C ILE A 543 -2.13 -4.21 6.84
N ASP A 544 -3.36 -4.58 6.45
CA ASP A 544 -4.00 -5.81 6.88
C ASP A 544 -3.78 -6.94 5.85
N PRO A 545 -2.84 -7.89 6.09
CA PRO A 545 -2.54 -8.98 5.16
C PRO A 545 -3.62 -10.08 5.16
N THR A 546 -4.68 -9.95 5.97
CA THR A 546 -5.74 -10.96 6.10
C THR A 546 -6.51 -11.13 4.80
N ILE A 547 -6.59 -12.37 4.32
CA ILE A 547 -7.37 -12.72 3.13
C ILE A 547 -8.86 -12.67 3.48
N LYS A 548 -9.57 -11.72 2.88
CA LYS A 548 -11.01 -11.52 3.02
C LYS A 548 -11.73 -12.11 1.82
N ALA A 549 -12.97 -12.55 2.00
CA ALA A 549 -13.78 -13.15 0.95
C ALA A 549 -15.08 -12.35 0.76
N PHE A 550 -15.55 -12.25 -0.49
CA PHE A 550 -16.79 -11.56 -0.83
C PHE A 550 -17.53 -12.26 -1.98
N THR A 551 -18.86 -12.36 -1.89
CA THR A 551 -19.70 -12.99 -2.91
C THR A 551 -20.77 -11.97 -3.36
N PRO A 552 -20.64 -11.35 -4.56
CA PRO A 552 -21.64 -10.39 -5.04
C PRO A 552 -22.96 -11.09 -5.36
N THR A 553 -24.06 -10.66 -4.73
CA THR A 553 -25.41 -11.22 -4.92
C THR A 553 -26.29 -10.37 -5.88
N GLY A 554 -25.69 -9.42 -6.60
CA GLY A 554 -26.40 -8.40 -7.38
C GLY A 554 -25.44 -7.53 -8.19
N VAL A 555 -25.97 -6.54 -8.92
CA VAL A 555 -25.24 -5.80 -9.96
C VAL A 555 -24.25 -4.74 -9.45
N ALA A 556 -24.41 -4.27 -8.21
CA ALA A 556 -23.55 -3.24 -7.63
C ALA A 556 -23.36 -3.51 -6.13
N HIS A 557 -22.11 -3.44 -5.67
CA HIS A 557 -21.73 -3.63 -4.26
C HIS A 557 -20.61 -2.65 -3.87
N THR A 558 -20.54 -2.35 -2.58
CA THR A 558 -19.49 -1.51 -1.98
C THR A 558 -18.83 -2.25 -0.81
N ILE A 559 -17.51 -2.31 -0.81
CA ILE A 559 -16.69 -2.85 0.28
C ILE A 559 -15.92 -1.65 0.86
N ASN A 560 -16.15 -1.34 2.14
CA ASN A 560 -15.39 -0.34 2.87
C ASN A 560 -14.32 -1.06 3.71
N ILE A 561 -13.08 -0.60 3.65
CA ILE A 561 -11.97 -1.16 4.45
C ILE A 561 -11.24 0.00 5.16
N VAL A 562 -10.97 -0.16 6.44
CA VAL A 562 -10.27 0.80 7.30
C VAL A 562 -8.85 0.28 7.57
N ASN A 563 -7.84 1.17 7.57
CA ASN A 563 -6.48 0.86 8.05
C ASN A 563 -6.19 1.70 9.28
N ASP A 564 -5.37 1.19 10.18
CA ASP A 564 -4.76 2.00 11.22
C ASP A 564 -3.61 2.83 10.61
N VAL A 565 -3.41 4.05 11.11
CA VAL A 565 -2.20 4.85 10.83
C VAL A 565 -1.14 4.61 11.90
N ARG A 566 0.14 4.65 11.52
CA ARG A 566 1.24 4.69 12.48
C ARG A 566 1.37 6.10 13.04
N GLN A 567 1.28 6.21 14.35
CA GLN A 567 1.22 7.46 15.08
C GLN A 567 2.27 7.52 16.18
N LEU A 568 2.76 8.73 16.45
CA LEU A 568 3.51 9.04 17.67
C LEU A 568 2.77 10.13 18.43
N LEU A 569 2.39 9.83 19.67
CA LEU A 569 1.93 10.80 20.65
C LEU A 569 3.13 11.21 21.50
N ILE A 570 3.47 12.49 21.46
CA ILE A 570 4.43 13.12 22.37
C ILE A 570 3.62 13.80 23.47
N GLY A 571 3.82 13.36 24.71
CA GLY A 571 3.35 14.04 25.90
C GLY A 571 4.43 14.96 26.46
N LYS A 572 4.02 16.14 26.90
CA LYS A 572 4.87 17.11 27.58
C LYS A 572 4.20 17.57 28.86
N VAL A 573 4.86 17.33 29.98
CA VAL A 573 4.37 17.73 31.30
C VAL A 573 5.45 18.45 32.12
N SER A 574 5.03 19.15 33.17
CA SER A 574 5.90 19.70 34.21
C SER A 574 6.35 18.61 35.20
N PRO A 575 7.29 18.88 36.11
CA PRO A 575 7.64 17.96 37.20
C PRO A 575 6.46 17.63 38.12
N GLU A 576 5.47 18.53 38.21
CA GLU A 576 4.22 18.36 38.95
C GLU A 576 3.16 17.55 38.16
N GLY A 577 3.38 17.30 36.87
CA GLY A 577 2.47 16.57 35.98
C GLY A 577 1.47 17.44 35.21
N ASP A 578 1.58 18.76 35.29
CA ASP A 578 0.73 19.69 34.54
C ASP A 578 1.13 19.74 33.05
N PRO A 579 0.19 19.85 32.11
CA PRO A 579 0.49 19.89 30.67
C PRO A 579 1.28 21.14 30.29
N LEU A 580 2.28 21.00 29.41
CA LEU A 580 3.08 22.11 28.88
C LEU A 580 3.11 22.13 27.34
N GLN A 581 3.17 23.33 26.78
CA GLN A 581 3.56 23.58 25.40
C GLN A 581 5.10 23.45 25.25
N ALA A 582 5.53 22.65 24.29
CA ALA A 582 6.92 22.46 23.90
C ALA A 582 7.00 22.08 22.42
N THR A 583 8.12 22.39 21.76
CA THR A 583 8.34 22.09 20.34
C THR A 583 9.44 21.04 20.16
N PHE A 584 9.13 20.03 19.35
CA PHE A 584 9.97 18.88 19.07
C PHE A 584 10.27 18.77 17.58
N GLU A 585 11.52 18.47 17.26
CA GLU A 585 11.96 18.01 15.93
C GLU A 585 12.05 16.48 15.95
N LEU A 586 11.36 15.82 15.03
CA LEU A 586 11.44 14.37 14.86
C LEU A 586 12.42 14.04 13.73
N TYR A 587 13.49 13.33 14.05
CA TYR A 587 14.53 12.95 13.10
C TYR A 587 14.53 11.45 12.78
N ARG A 588 14.91 11.09 11.56
CA ARG A 588 15.33 9.74 11.17
C ARG A 588 16.86 9.73 11.00
N ASN A 589 17.51 8.62 11.38
CA ASN A 589 18.97 8.46 11.32
C ASN A 589 19.76 9.59 12.04
N TYR A 590 19.28 10.04 13.21
CA TYR A 590 19.80 11.22 13.92
C TYR A 590 21.33 11.24 14.14
N TYR A 591 21.92 10.09 14.49
CA TYR A 591 23.37 9.95 14.72
C TYR A 591 24.22 9.75 13.44
N SER A 592 23.67 10.02 12.25
CA SER A 592 24.41 9.95 10.97
C SER A 592 24.97 11.31 10.56
N GLU A 593 25.88 11.34 9.57
CA GLU A 593 26.45 12.60 9.05
C GLU A 593 25.40 13.54 8.44
N ASN A 594 24.23 13.02 8.03
CA ASN A 594 23.13 13.79 7.46
C ASN A 594 21.81 13.31 8.08
N PRO A 595 21.42 13.82 9.28
CA PRO A 595 20.14 13.48 9.89
C PRO A 595 18.98 14.00 9.04
N GLU A 596 17.93 13.19 8.91
CA GLU A 596 16.74 13.50 8.11
C GLU A 596 15.65 14.06 9.04
N LEU A 597 15.36 15.36 8.96
CA LEU A 597 14.23 15.97 9.67
C LEU A 597 12.92 15.50 9.02
N VAL A 598 12.10 14.79 9.80
CA VAL A 598 10.82 14.21 9.36
C VAL A 598 9.70 15.22 9.54
N THR A 599 9.63 15.86 10.70
CA THR A 599 8.65 16.91 11.01
C THR A 599 9.07 17.71 12.24
N THR A 600 8.44 18.87 12.44
CA THR A 600 8.48 19.64 13.69
C THR A 600 7.05 19.71 14.23
N VAL A 601 6.85 19.44 15.52
CA VAL A 601 5.53 19.47 16.17
C VAL A 601 5.59 20.22 17.49
N THR A 602 4.51 20.91 17.84
CA THR A 602 4.35 21.59 19.13
C THR A 602 3.20 20.95 19.90
N THR A 603 3.39 20.63 21.18
CA THR A 603 2.34 20.11 22.06
C THR A 603 1.28 21.17 22.35
N SER A 604 0.04 20.76 22.63
CA SER A 604 -1.04 21.70 22.93
C SER A 604 -0.96 22.25 24.37
N GLU A 605 -1.27 23.54 24.55
CA GLU A 605 -1.34 24.20 25.88
C GLU A 605 -2.42 23.59 26.79
N LEU A 606 -3.42 22.90 26.23
CA LEU A 606 -4.58 22.41 26.99
C LEU A 606 -4.34 21.05 27.65
N ASP A 607 -3.57 20.18 26.98
CA ASP A 607 -3.39 18.77 27.35
C ASP A 607 -1.93 18.29 27.28
N GLY A 608 -1.00 19.13 26.80
CA GLY A 608 0.42 18.78 26.71
C GLY A 608 0.70 17.75 25.62
N LEU A 609 -0.24 17.52 24.69
CA LEU A 609 -0.13 16.45 23.69
C LEU A 609 0.17 16.97 22.28
N ALA A 610 1.01 16.24 21.56
CA ALA A 610 1.25 16.38 20.13
C ALA A 610 1.11 15.02 19.44
N LEU A 611 0.22 14.93 18.45
CA LEU A 611 0.04 13.72 17.64
C LEU A 611 0.70 13.90 16.27
N ILE A 612 1.60 12.98 15.93
CA ILE A 612 2.24 12.90 14.62
C ILE A 612 1.67 11.68 13.90
N ASP A 613 0.91 11.90 12.82
CA ASP A 613 0.34 10.85 11.97
C ASP A 613 1.31 10.41 10.85
N TYR A 614 1.00 9.25 10.23
CA TYR A 614 1.63 8.71 9.02
C TYR A 614 3.16 8.46 9.10
N LEU A 615 3.68 7.99 10.24
CA LEU A 615 5.10 7.63 10.36
C LEU A 615 5.44 6.28 9.71
N ASP A 616 6.52 6.21 8.93
CA ASP A 616 7.01 4.90 8.48
C ASP A 616 7.57 4.06 9.61
N LYS A 617 7.65 2.75 9.37
CA LYS A 617 8.45 1.86 10.19
C LYS A 617 9.93 2.28 10.19
N GLY A 618 10.50 2.55 11.36
CA GLY A 618 11.89 3.00 11.48
C GLY A 618 12.33 3.31 12.92
N LEU A 619 13.60 3.65 13.06
CA LEU A 619 14.14 4.30 14.25
C LEU A 619 14.08 5.82 14.04
N TYR A 620 13.45 6.50 14.98
CA TYR A 620 13.37 7.96 15.05
C TYR A 620 14.01 8.45 16.35
N THR A 621 14.38 9.72 16.37
CA THR A 621 14.78 10.45 17.59
C THR A 621 13.91 11.70 17.67
N ALA A 622 13.10 11.83 18.72
CA ALA A 622 12.44 13.08 19.04
C ALA A 622 13.41 13.96 19.83
N LYS A 623 13.59 15.21 19.39
CA LYS A 623 14.46 16.21 20.01
C LYS A 623 13.65 17.42 20.42
N GLU A 624 13.62 17.75 21.70
CA GLU A 624 13.05 19.00 22.18
C GLU A 624 13.98 20.19 21.83
N ILE A 625 13.38 21.27 21.32
CA ILE A 625 14.08 22.49 20.90
C ILE A 625 13.52 23.77 21.52
N TRP A 626 12.38 23.69 22.22
CA TRP A 626 11.77 24.81 22.92
C TRP A 626 10.73 24.29 23.92
N VAL A 627 10.59 24.96 25.07
CA VAL A 627 9.54 24.72 26.06
C VAL A 627 9.02 26.08 26.56
N GLN A 628 7.75 26.14 26.96
CA GLN A 628 7.15 27.37 27.50
C GLN A 628 7.85 27.85 28.80
N GLU A 629 7.76 29.15 29.07
CA GLU A 629 8.18 29.72 30.35
C GLU A 629 7.41 29.10 31.55
N PRO A 630 8.02 29.01 32.74
CA PRO A 630 9.38 29.38 33.10
C PRO A 630 10.39 28.21 32.99
N TYR A 631 10.22 27.27 32.04
CA TYR A 631 11.07 26.07 31.93
C TYR A 631 12.24 26.26 30.94
N TYR A 632 13.26 25.40 31.05
CA TYR A 632 14.39 25.34 30.10
C TYR A 632 14.58 23.94 29.50
N VAL A 633 15.24 23.86 28.34
CA VAL A 633 15.59 22.63 27.62
C VAL A 633 16.97 22.14 28.09
N ASP A 634 17.03 20.98 28.76
CA ASP A 634 18.33 20.36 29.07
C ASP A 634 18.94 19.74 27.81
N VAL A 635 19.91 20.43 27.21
CA VAL A 635 20.66 19.99 26.02
C VAL A 635 21.37 18.64 26.17
N ASN A 636 21.49 18.08 27.38
CA ASN A 636 22.06 16.76 27.63
C ASN A 636 21.01 15.63 27.64
N ASN A 637 19.73 15.97 27.79
CA ASN A 637 18.62 15.03 27.94
C ASN A 637 17.40 15.34 27.04
N ASN A 638 17.52 16.30 26.12
CA ASN A 638 16.45 16.72 25.22
C ASN A 638 16.15 15.76 24.05
N THR A 639 16.69 14.53 24.03
CA THR A 639 16.49 13.56 22.94
C THR A 639 16.01 12.21 23.43
N GLN A 640 15.02 11.63 22.75
CA GLN A 640 14.54 10.27 23.00
C GLN A 640 14.40 9.44 21.70
N ASP A 641 15.00 8.24 21.71
CA ASP A 641 14.95 7.29 20.59
C ASP A 641 13.68 6.42 20.62
N ILE A 642 13.07 6.22 19.45
CA ILE A 642 11.73 5.66 19.27
C ILE A 642 11.76 4.66 18.11
N ILE A 643 11.39 3.41 18.38
CA ILE A 643 11.27 2.37 17.34
C ILE A 643 9.79 2.21 16.98
N VAL A 644 9.42 2.71 15.80
CA VAL A 644 8.10 2.53 15.18
C VAL A 644 8.15 1.24 14.35
N ASP A 645 7.38 0.20 14.73
CA ASP A 645 7.29 -1.07 14.00
C ASP A 645 5.93 -1.78 14.16
N ASP A 646 5.62 -2.71 13.26
CA ASP A 646 4.36 -3.48 13.35
C ASP A 646 4.49 -4.75 14.21
N ILE A 647 5.68 -5.07 14.74
CA ILE A 647 5.97 -6.36 15.42
C ILE A 647 5.24 -6.41 16.77
N ARG A 648 5.05 -5.26 17.41
CA ARG A 648 4.38 -5.15 18.71
C ARG A 648 2.85 -5.15 18.61
N GLY A 649 2.28 -5.04 17.40
CA GLY A 649 0.84 -4.83 17.21
C GLY A 649 0.34 -3.49 17.74
N ILE A 650 1.23 -2.49 17.84
CA ILE A 650 0.97 -1.16 18.36
C ILE A 650 1.17 -0.19 17.20
N SER A 651 0.11 0.47 16.76
CA SER A 651 0.16 1.53 15.74
C SER A 651 0.49 2.90 16.35
N LYS A 652 0.09 3.14 17.60
CA LYS A 652 0.29 4.40 18.34
C LYS A 652 1.38 4.27 19.40
N TYR A 653 2.45 5.03 19.22
CA TYR A 653 3.58 5.14 20.15
C TYR A 653 3.36 6.30 21.12
N GLU A 654 3.82 6.16 22.36
CA GLU A 654 3.67 7.20 23.39
C GLU A 654 5.03 7.44 24.05
N ILE A 655 5.42 8.71 24.15
CA ILE A 655 6.62 9.19 24.85
C ILE A 655 6.25 10.39 25.73
N GLU A 656 7.06 10.69 26.74
CA GLU A 656 6.82 11.76 27.69
C GLU A 656 8.11 12.51 28.01
N PHE A 657 8.08 13.85 27.95
CA PHE A 657 9.20 14.73 28.28
C PHE A 657 8.86 15.64 29.47
N THR A 658 9.82 15.80 30.39
CA THR A 658 9.75 16.66 31.57
C THR A 658 10.92 17.65 31.60
N ASN A 659 10.69 18.85 32.11
CA ASN A 659 11.70 19.92 32.18
C ASN A 659 11.71 20.56 33.55
N GLU A 660 12.87 21.05 33.95
CA GLU A 660 13.03 21.83 35.18
C GLU A 660 12.75 23.32 34.91
N LYS A 661 12.39 24.04 35.97
CA LYS A 661 12.19 25.49 35.91
C LYS A 661 13.55 26.18 35.85
N VAL A 662 13.63 27.29 35.12
CA VAL A 662 14.75 28.23 35.23
C VAL A 662 14.82 28.74 36.67
N THR A 663 16.03 28.85 37.20
CA THR A 663 16.26 29.37 38.55
C THR A 663 17.02 30.70 38.52
N GLY A 664 16.87 31.47 39.57
CA GLY A 664 17.60 32.70 39.83
C GLY A 664 18.80 32.45 40.74
N GLU A 665 19.86 33.21 40.51
CA GLU A 665 21.02 33.32 41.39
C GLU A 665 21.23 34.79 41.74
N TYR A 666 21.33 35.12 43.02
CA TYR A 666 21.63 36.47 43.50
C TYR A 666 22.95 36.49 44.25
N VAL A 667 23.95 37.16 43.67
CA VAL A 667 25.32 37.27 44.19
C VAL A 667 25.51 38.67 44.76
N ILE A 668 26.01 38.75 45.99
CA ILE A 668 26.34 39.98 46.68
C ILE A 668 27.85 40.08 46.82
N GLU A 669 28.43 41.20 46.39
CA GLU A 669 29.79 41.61 46.74
C GLU A 669 29.74 42.67 47.84
N LYS A 670 30.05 42.27 49.08
CA LYS A 670 29.94 43.16 50.25
C LYS A 670 31.25 43.86 50.57
N LYS A 671 31.23 45.20 50.53
CA LYS A 671 32.43 46.06 50.69
C LYS A 671 32.24 47.14 51.74
N ASP A 672 33.36 47.64 52.27
CA ASP A 672 33.46 48.81 53.13
C ASP A 672 33.26 50.09 52.29
N ALA A 673 32.28 50.91 52.66
CA ALA A 673 31.94 52.15 51.94
C ALA A 673 33.12 53.14 51.83
N LYS A 674 34.06 53.11 52.79
CA LYS A 674 35.16 54.06 52.89
C LYS A 674 36.36 53.70 52.00
N ASN A 675 36.66 52.41 51.83
CA ASN A 675 37.89 51.95 51.17
C ASN A 675 37.70 50.84 50.12
N GLY A 676 36.48 50.30 49.94
CA GLY A 676 36.16 49.25 48.97
C GLY A 676 36.70 47.86 49.32
N VAL A 677 37.24 47.65 50.52
CA VAL A 677 37.72 46.33 50.97
C VAL A 677 36.53 45.43 51.28
N ALA A 678 36.63 44.16 50.91
CA ALA A 678 35.62 43.15 51.16
C ALA A 678 35.38 42.91 52.68
N ILE A 679 34.13 42.66 53.06
CA ILE A 679 33.74 42.40 54.46
C ILE A 679 33.28 40.94 54.62
N GLU A 680 34.06 40.15 55.36
CA GLU A 680 33.68 38.80 55.82
C GLU A 680 32.73 38.86 57.03
N GLY A 681 31.80 37.92 57.14
CA GLY A 681 30.98 37.72 58.32
C GLY A 681 29.78 38.67 58.46
N VAL A 682 29.37 39.34 57.37
CA VAL A 682 28.05 40.01 57.29
C VAL A 682 26.99 38.96 57.03
N GLU A 683 25.92 38.95 57.82
CA GLU A 683 24.82 37.99 57.71
C GLU A 683 23.70 38.58 56.86
N TYR A 684 23.32 37.87 55.80
CA TYR A 684 22.20 38.19 54.93
C TYR A 684 21.08 37.17 55.09
N GLY A 685 19.83 37.66 55.02
CA GLY A 685 18.66 36.82 54.83
C GLY A 685 17.95 37.16 53.51
N ILE A 686 17.57 36.14 52.76
CA ILE A 686 16.67 36.26 51.61
C ILE A 686 15.27 35.78 51.99
N TYR A 687 14.25 36.50 51.53
CA TYR A 687 12.85 36.32 51.91
C TYR A 687 11.97 36.28 50.67
N ASP A 688 11.07 35.30 50.61
CA ASP A 688 9.99 35.26 49.64
C ASP A 688 8.86 36.19 50.09
N ILE A 689 8.52 37.17 49.26
CA ILE A 689 7.49 38.18 49.52
C ILE A 689 6.31 38.08 48.55
N THR A 690 6.24 37.01 47.76
CA THR A 690 5.25 36.83 46.68
C THR A 690 3.80 36.93 47.16
N ASP A 691 3.50 36.30 48.31
CA ASP A 691 2.15 36.27 48.90
C ASP A 691 1.85 37.44 49.84
N LEU A 692 2.77 38.41 50.01
CA LEU A 692 2.54 39.58 50.86
C LEU A 692 1.59 40.58 50.20
N GLN A 693 0.33 40.56 50.64
CA GLN A 693 -0.66 41.56 50.27
C GLN A 693 -0.40 42.86 51.04
N LEU A 694 0.14 43.85 50.35
CA LEU A 694 0.22 45.23 50.81
C LEU A 694 -1.01 46.02 50.34
N ASP A 695 -1.57 46.86 51.20
CA ASP A 695 -2.55 47.88 50.79
C ASP A 695 -1.86 48.90 49.85
N GLU A 696 -2.57 49.48 48.88
CA GLU A 696 -2.00 50.33 47.79
C GLU A 696 -1.13 51.52 48.27
N ASP A 697 -1.25 51.94 49.54
CA ASP A 697 -0.51 53.05 50.16
C ASP A 697 0.57 52.59 51.20
N THR A 698 0.84 51.29 51.34
CA THR A 698 1.77 50.76 52.37
C THR A 698 3.06 50.20 51.76
N GLU A 699 4.19 50.86 52.03
CA GLU A 699 5.52 50.33 51.70
C GLU A 699 6.01 49.34 52.77
N LEU A 700 6.69 48.28 52.33
CA LEU A 700 7.30 47.27 53.20
C LEU A 700 8.51 47.88 53.93
N THR A 701 8.67 47.64 55.24
CA THR A 701 9.85 48.11 56.00
C THR A 701 10.82 46.98 56.36
N TYR A 702 12.06 47.35 56.70
CA TYR A 702 13.07 46.41 57.23
C TYR A 702 12.56 45.58 58.42
N ALA A 703 11.81 46.20 59.33
CA ALA A 703 11.24 45.51 60.48
C ALA A 703 10.16 44.49 60.10
N ASP A 704 9.38 44.77 59.05
CA ASP A 704 8.36 43.85 58.55
C ASP A 704 9.02 42.62 57.89
N VAL A 705 10.03 42.83 57.03
CA VAL A 705 10.79 41.73 56.39
C VAL A 705 11.52 40.89 57.44
N LYS A 706 12.22 41.53 58.38
CA LYS A 706 12.99 40.83 59.43
C LYS A 706 12.12 40.02 60.40
N ALA A 707 10.81 40.30 60.45
CA ALA A 707 9.84 39.54 61.25
C ALA A 707 9.30 38.28 60.53
N LEU A 708 9.59 38.10 59.23
CA LEU A 708 9.24 36.91 58.46
C LEU A 708 10.20 35.75 58.75
N GLU A 709 9.83 34.55 58.29
CA GLU A 709 10.74 33.41 58.21
C GLU A 709 11.64 33.60 56.97
N ALA A 710 12.97 33.61 57.17
CA ALA A 710 13.91 33.69 56.05
C ALA A 710 13.88 32.38 55.25
N TYR A 711 13.89 32.49 53.92
CA TYR A 711 14.02 31.33 53.04
C TYR A 711 15.41 30.69 53.20
N GLU A 712 16.44 31.54 53.25
CA GLU A 712 17.81 31.14 53.58
C GLU A 712 18.53 32.31 54.28
N THR A 713 19.46 31.99 55.20
CA THR A 713 20.44 32.95 55.70
C THR A 713 21.86 32.46 55.45
N LYS A 714 22.75 33.37 55.03
CA LYS A 714 24.14 33.09 54.67
C LYS A 714 25.06 34.22 55.16
N LEU A 715 26.31 33.88 55.49
CA LEU A 715 27.37 34.83 55.84
C LEU A 715 28.24 35.14 54.61
N THR A 716 28.73 36.37 54.50
CA THR A 716 29.76 36.72 53.51
C THR A 716 31.09 36.04 53.83
N ASN A 717 31.78 35.57 52.80
CA ASN A 717 33.09 34.90 52.91
C ASN A 717 34.27 35.88 53.02
N GLU A 718 35.51 35.38 53.10
CA GLU A 718 36.77 36.17 53.14
C GLU A 718 36.90 37.20 51.99
N LEU A 719 36.19 37.02 50.88
CA LEU A 719 36.16 37.93 49.72
C LEU A 719 34.91 38.82 49.69
N GLY A 720 34.12 38.86 50.76
CA GLY A 720 32.88 39.63 50.86
C GLY A 720 31.72 39.04 50.04
N GLY A 721 31.92 37.87 49.43
CA GLY A 721 30.93 37.24 48.57
C GLY A 721 29.89 36.44 49.35
N VAL A 722 28.62 36.55 48.97
CA VAL A 722 27.57 35.59 49.32
C VAL A 722 26.64 35.37 48.12
N THR A 723 26.17 34.14 47.93
CA THR A 723 25.30 33.76 46.81
C THR A 723 24.05 33.07 47.34
N PHE A 724 22.87 33.52 46.92
CA PHE A 724 21.61 32.81 47.06
C PHE A 724 21.28 32.17 45.71
N ASP A 725 21.16 30.85 45.69
CA ASP A 725 21.02 30.03 44.48
C ASP A 725 19.67 29.30 44.44
N ALA A 726 19.35 28.67 43.31
CA ALA A 726 18.12 27.90 43.09
C ALA A 726 16.80 28.67 43.37
N LEU A 727 16.80 30.00 43.22
CA LEU A 727 15.63 30.84 43.49
C LEU A 727 14.57 30.64 42.42
N ASP A 728 13.30 30.55 42.80
CA ASP A 728 12.18 30.47 41.85
C ASP A 728 11.97 31.84 41.18
N ILE A 729 12.21 31.91 39.86
CA ILE A 729 12.12 33.18 39.11
C ILE A 729 10.69 33.72 38.99
N SER A 730 9.67 32.89 39.25
CA SER A 730 8.27 33.32 39.26
C SER A 730 7.87 34.04 40.56
N ARG A 731 8.78 34.08 41.54
CA ARG A 731 8.58 34.67 42.86
C ARG A 731 9.28 36.01 43.01
N LYS A 732 8.76 36.81 43.95
CA LYS A 732 9.36 38.10 44.35
C LYS A 732 10.19 37.88 45.60
N TRP A 733 11.45 38.32 45.54
CA TRP A 733 12.41 38.14 46.62
C TRP A 733 12.85 39.49 47.19
N VAL A 734 13.22 39.52 48.46
CA VAL A 734 13.92 40.65 49.08
C VAL A 734 15.08 40.14 49.93
N VAL A 735 16.20 40.85 49.85
CA VAL A 735 17.39 40.58 50.66
C VAL A 735 17.62 41.73 51.64
N ILE A 736 17.89 41.39 52.90
CA ILE A 736 18.24 42.34 53.95
C ILE A 736 19.47 41.88 54.74
N GLU A 737 20.25 42.86 55.22
CA GLU A 737 21.36 42.60 56.14
C GLU A 737 20.81 42.36 57.55
N LEU A 738 21.08 41.19 58.14
CA LEU A 738 20.56 40.78 59.45
C LEU A 738 21.47 41.19 60.60
N SER A 739 22.78 41.05 60.40
CA SER A 739 23.83 41.43 61.33
C SER A 739 25.14 41.75 60.58
N ALA A 740 25.93 42.64 61.16
CA ALA A 740 27.25 43.03 60.65
C ALA A 740 28.33 42.66 61.68
N PRO A 741 29.57 42.35 61.26
CA PRO A 741 30.68 42.17 62.17
C PRO A 741 31.05 43.49 62.85
N TYR A 742 31.81 43.41 63.95
CA TYR A 742 32.25 44.59 64.68
C TYR A 742 32.93 45.61 63.76
N GLY A 743 32.57 46.88 63.94
CA GLY A 743 33.14 48.01 63.19
C GLY A 743 32.29 48.52 62.04
N TYR A 744 31.14 47.91 61.76
CA TYR A 744 30.19 48.38 60.74
C TYR A 744 28.79 48.64 61.33
N VAL A 745 28.02 49.50 60.66
CA VAL A 745 26.58 49.68 60.91
C VAL A 745 25.81 48.71 60.01
N VAL A 746 24.73 48.10 60.52
CA VAL A 746 23.84 47.26 59.71
C VAL A 746 23.06 48.12 58.71
N ASP A 747 23.11 47.77 57.43
CA ASP A 747 22.28 48.41 56.41
C ASP A 747 20.82 47.91 56.47
N GLU A 748 19.89 48.82 56.79
CA GLU A 748 18.45 48.53 56.84
C GLU A 748 17.76 48.66 55.46
N THR A 749 18.51 48.84 54.38
CA THR A 749 17.96 48.95 53.00
C THR A 749 17.35 47.62 52.52
N LEU A 750 16.13 47.69 51.97
CA LEU A 750 15.49 46.56 51.31
C LEU A 750 16.02 46.38 49.87
N ASN A 751 16.69 45.27 49.60
CA ASN A 751 17.18 44.93 48.27
C ASN A 751 16.20 43.99 47.58
N TYR A 752 15.27 44.55 46.78
CA TYR A 752 14.32 43.78 46.00
C TYR A 752 15.00 43.04 44.85
N VAL A 753 14.64 41.78 44.65
CA VAL A 753 15.18 40.90 43.60
C VAL A 753 14.01 40.27 42.85
N GLU A 754 13.88 40.63 41.58
CA GLU A 754 12.95 40.03 40.62
C GLU A 754 13.76 39.58 39.40
N PHE A 755 13.46 38.39 38.87
CA PHE A 755 14.16 37.81 37.73
C PHE A 755 13.27 37.93 36.48
N GLU A 756 13.84 38.33 35.35
CA GLU A 756 13.16 38.33 34.05
C GLU A 756 13.58 37.10 33.25
N TYR A 757 12.62 36.26 32.84
CA TYR A 757 12.89 35.07 32.02
C TYR A 757 13.53 35.47 30.68
N VAL A 758 14.68 34.89 30.37
CA VAL A 758 15.50 35.25 29.20
C VAL A 758 15.10 34.42 27.98
N ASP A 759 15.29 33.11 28.07
CA ASP A 759 14.97 32.11 27.05
C ASP A 759 14.93 30.71 27.66
N CYS A 760 14.55 29.71 26.86
CA CYS A 760 14.52 28.31 27.26
C CYS A 760 15.89 27.62 27.22
N ASP A 761 16.98 28.33 26.93
CA ASP A 761 18.34 27.77 26.86
C ASP A 761 19.18 28.17 28.09
N THR A 762 18.67 29.08 28.92
CA THR A 762 19.34 29.66 30.10
C THR A 762 18.78 29.04 31.40
N PRO A 763 19.43 28.01 32.00
CA PRO A 763 18.90 27.33 33.20
C PRO A 763 19.01 28.16 34.49
N VAL A 764 19.93 29.13 34.54
CA VAL A 764 20.20 29.99 35.71
C VAL A 764 20.36 31.44 35.25
N ILE A 765 19.63 32.36 35.89
CA ILE A 765 19.72 33.81 35.67
C ILE A 765 20.44 34.45 36.86
N THR A 766 21.67 34.92 36.65
CA THR A 766 22.48 35.53 37.71
C THR A 766 22.33 37.06 37.75
N HIS A 767 21.94 37.59 38.90
CA HIS A 767 22.08 39.00 39.26
C HIS A 767 23.24 39.20 40.24
N VAL A 768 24.03 40.27 40.04
CA VAL A 768 25.15 40.64 40.92
C VAL A 768 24.89 42.04 41.48
N ALA A 769 25.01 42.20 42.80
CA ALA A 769 24.87 43.46 43.50
C ALA A 769 26.14 43.77 44.32
N GLU A 770 26.69 44.98 44.15
CA GLU A 770 27.70 45.52 45.07
C GLU A 770 26.96 46.26 46.20
N LEU A 771 27.10 45.77 47.43
CA LEU A 771 26.49 46.37 48.62
C LEU A 771 27.59 46.91 49.54
N LEU A 772 27.33 48.02 50.20
CA LEU A 772 28.31 48.74 51.02
C LEU A 772 27.90 48.72 52.50
N ASN A 773 28.84 48.81 53.44
CA ASN A 773 28.53 49.22 54.82
C ASN A 773 29.31 50.46 55.21
N GLU A 774 28.64 51.36 55.91
CA GLU A 774 29.26 52.44 56.64
C GLU A 774 29.94 51.91 57.90
N ARG A 775 31.08 52.51 58.24
CA ARG A 775 31.82 52.18 59.46
C ARG A 775 31.07 52.68 60.69
N LEU A 776 31.09 51.89 61.75
CA LEU A 776 30.52 52.25 63.05
C LEU A 776 31.25 53.46 63.63
N GLN A 777 30.54 54.49 64.08
CA GLN A 777 31.17 55.57 64.84
C GLN A 777 31.39 55.18 66.31
N VAL A 778 32.63 55.33 66.76
CA VAL A 778 33.10 55.06 68.13
C VAL A 778 33.57 56.35 68.80
N THR A 779 33.62 56.35 70.13
CA THR A 779 34.04 57.52 70.91
C THR A 779 35.44 57.33 71.48
N VAL A 780 36.38 58.21 71.13
CA VAL A 780 37.71 58.28 71.77
C VAL A 780 37.67 59.31 72.89
N LYS A 781 38.10 58.93 74.09
CA LYS A 781 38.15 59.78 75.29
C LYS A 781 39.60 59.95 75.76
N GLY A 782 40.17 61.13 75.55
CA GLY A 782 41.51 61.49 76.01
C GLY A 782 41.50 62.12 77.39
N VAL A 783 41.94 61.37 78.41
CA VAL A 783 42.13 61.87 79.78
C VAL A 783 43.63 62.10 80.06
N LYS A 784 43.95 63.09 80.88
CA LYS A 784 45.33 63.38 81.29
C LYS A 784 45.60 62.79 82.67
N VAL A 785 46.72 62.08 82.86
CA VAL A 785 47.14 61.53 84.15
C VAL A 785 48.58 61.94 84.49
N ASP A 786 48.87 62.10 85.78
CA ASP A 786 50.22 62.33 86.29
C ASP A 786 51.04 61.02 86.26
N SER A 787 52.25 61.07 85.72
CA SER A 787 53.08 59.89 85.43
C SER A 787 53.60 59.11 86.64
N VAL A 788 53.50 59.69 87.85
CA VAL A 788 54.00 59.09 89.10
C VAL A 788 52.86 58.57 89.97
N THR A 789 51.76 59.30 90.02
CA THR A 789 50.61 59.02 90.89
C THR A 789 49.45 58.35 90.16
N ASN A 790 49.47 58.30 88.82
CA ASN A 790 48.37 57.84 87.96
C ASN A 790 47.01 58.50 88.28
N SER A 791 47.03 59.67 88.92
CA SER A 791 45.81 60.43 89.23
C SER A 791 45.45 61.34 88.06
N GLN A 792 44.15 61.47 87.78
CA GLN A 792 43.67 62.33 86.69
C GLN A 792 44.00 63.80 86.96
N ILE A 793 44.58 64.47 85.95
CA ILE A 793 44.92 65.89 85.99
C ILE A 793 43.71 66.70 85.53
N ILE A 794 43.02 67.30 86.50
CA ILE A 794 41.84 68.15 86.29
C ILE A 794 42.29 69.56 85.88
N SER A 795 42.23 69.91 84.59
CA SER A 795 42.64 71.21 84.07
C SER A 795 42.04 71.55 82.70
N LYS A 796 41.34 72.69 82.60
CA LYS A 796 40.78 73.17 81.31
C LYS A 796 41.85 73.58 80.28
N PHE A 797 43.12 73.70 80.68
CA PHE A 797 44.17 74.35 79.87
C PHE A 797 44.97 73.42 78.95
N PHE A 798 44.98 72.10 79.18
CA PHE A 798 45.69 71.18 78.28
C PHE A 798 44.91 70.97 76.98
N VAL A 799 45.63 70.63 75.90
CA VAL A 799 45.07 70.32 74.58
C VAL A 799 45.71 69.04 74.08
N LEU A 800 44.87 68.02 73.93
CA LEU A 800 45.21 66.81 73.18
C LEU A 800 44.71 66.98 71.73
N GLN A 801 45.44 66.38 70.78
CA GLN A 801 45.13 66.37 69.36
C GLN A 801 45.08 64.92 68.88
N LEU A 802 43.95 64.54 68.30
CA LEU A 802 43.78 63.27 67.59
C LEU A 802 43.93 63.53 66.08
N LYS A 803 44.62 62.63 65.38
CA LYS A 803 44.71 62.61 63.92
C LYS A 803 44.25 61.29 63.34
N ASP A 804 43.69 61.32 62.14
CA ASP A 804 43.38 60.14 61.35
C ASP A 804 44.63 59.54 60.67
N SER A 805 44.42 58.42 59.97
CA SER A 805 45.47 57.70 59.25
C SER A 805 46.06 58.46 58.04
N GLU A 806 45.40 59.53 57.57
CA GLU A 806 45.90 60.44 56.54
C GLU A 806 46.70 61.62 57.15
N GLY A 807 46.66 61.78 58.48
CA GLY A 807 47.30 62.85 59.22
C GLY A 807 46.46 64.13 59.36
N ASN A 808 45.18 64.10 58.97
CA ASN A 808 44.25 65.21 59.22
C ASN A 808 43.91 65.29 60.70
N ILE A 809 43.65 66.50 61.21
CA ILE A 809 43.27 66.70 62.62
C ILE A 809 41.77 66.42 62.78
N VAL A 810 41.43 65.43 63.61
CA VAL A 810 40.04 65.11 63.95
C VAL A 810 39.47 66.23 64.86
N PRO A 811 38.33 66.86 64.50
CA PRO A 811 37.68 67.84 65.36
C PRO A 811 37.24 67.24 66.70
N ILE A 812 37.48 67.97 67.79
CA ILE A 812 36.97 67.60 69.12
C ILE A 812 35.43 67.70 69.10
N ASP A 813 34.74 66.62 69.45
CA ASP A 813 33.27 66.54 69.53
C ASP A 813 32.77 67.32 70.76
N HIS A 814 33.34 67.02 71.94
CA HIS A 814 33.12 67.81 73.15
C HIS A 814 34.33 67.74 74.12
N LYS A 815 34.33 68.66 75.09
CA LYS A 815 35.37 68.76 76.13
C LYS A 815 34.73 69.04 77.49
N ASP A 816 35.06 68.21 78.48
CA ASP A 816 34.52 68.31 79.83
C ASP A 816 35.18 69.43 80.65
N GLU A 817 34.56 69.79 81.77
CA GLU A 817 35.07 70.81 82.69
C GLU A 817 36.40 70.43 83.35
N ASP A 818 36.73 69.14 83.41
CA ASP A 818 38.01 68.63 83.90
C ASP A 818 39.13 68.69 82.85
N GLY A 819 38.82 69.05 81.61
CA GLY A 819 39.74 69.11 80.49
C GLY A 819 39.75 67.88 79.59
N THR A 820 39.02 66.81 79.92
CA THR A 820 38.91 65.59 79.10
C THR A 820 38.36 65.91 77.72
N HIS A 821 38.99 65.36 76.68
CA HIS A 821 38.60 65.57 75.28
C HIS A 821 37.89 64.32 74.75
N TYR A 822 36.86 64.52 73.94
CA TYR A 822 36.15 63.44 73.25
C TYR A 822 36.15 63.70 71.74
N TRP A 823 36.31 62.63 70.97
CA TRP A 823 36.19 62.62 69.51
C TRP A 823 35.24 61.52 69.08
N LYS A 824 34.45 61.78 68.04
CA LYS A 824 33.77 60.73 67.28
C LYS A 824 34.61 60.41 66.06
N VAL A 825 34.86 59.13 65.85
CA VAL A 825 35.71 58.62 64.77
C VAL A 825 35.15 57.30 64.25
N ASP A 826 35.63 56.87 63.10
CA ASP A 826 35.21 55.60 62.51
C ASP A 826 35.93 54.44 63.21
N ALA A 827 35.24 53.31 63.35
CA ALA A 827 35.87 52.05 63.74
C ALA A 827 36.80 51.52 62.64
N LEU A 828 37.59 50.50 62.97
CA LEU A 828 38.50 49.82 62.05
C LEU A 828 39.58 50.76 61.46
N GLU A 829 40.13 51.64 62.31
CA GLU A 829 41.22 52.56 61.98
C GLU A 829 42.24 52.69 63.11
N PHE A 830 43.39 53.27 62.77
CA PHE A 830 44.38 53.73 63.72
C PHE A 830 44.37 55.26 63.76
N TYR A 831 44.24 55.83 64.95
CA TYR A 831 44.33 57.27 65.18
C TYR A 831 45.57 57.62 66.03
N GLU A 832 46.21 58.74 65.73
CA GLU A 832 47.35 59.24 66.51
C GLU A 832 46.91 60.30 67.51
N LEU A 833 46.97 59.99 68.81
CA LEU A 833 46.76 60.94 69.89
C LEU A 833 48.10 61.54 70.35
N SER A 834 48.17 62.86 70.46
CA SER A 834 49.36 63.61 70.87
C SER A 834 49.00 64.82 71.75
N GLU A 835 49.95 65.33 72.54
CA GLU A 835 49.75 66.56 73.31
C GLU A 835 50.28 67.78 72.54
N VAL A 836 49.45 68.83 72.44
CA VAL A 836 49.80 70.11 71.80
C VAL A 836 50.00 71.22 72.83
N ASN A 837 49.33 71.14 73.98
CA ASN A 837 49.53 72.05 75.09
C ASN A 837 49.39 71.32 76.44
N ALA A 838 50.37 71.51 77.33
CA ALA A 838 50.41 70.85 78.64
C ALA A 838 49.47 71.50 79.66
N PRO A 839 49.03 70.77 80.72
CA PRO A 839 48.46 71.38 81.90
C PRO A 839 49.51 72.26 82.63
N ILE A 840 49.05 73.32 83.30
CA ILE A 840 49.93 74.19 84.10
C ILE A 840 50.62 73.37 85.20
N GLY A 841 51.95 73.47 85.29
CA GLY A 841 52.77 72.71 86.25
C GLY A 841 53.19 71.32 85.75
N TYR A 842 52.99 71.02 84.46
CA TYR A 842 53.43 69.78 83.81
C TYR A 842 54.22 70.06 82.52
N ILE A 843 55.16 69.17 82.20
CA ILE A 843 55.98 69.22 80.99
C ILE A 843 55.14 68.73 79.80
N LEU A 844 55.24 69.43 78.65
CA LEU A 844 54.64 68.99 77.38
C LEU A 844 55.23 67.64 76.96
N SER A 845 54.38 66.62 76.87
CA SER A 845 54.81 65.29 76.43
C SER A 845 54.95 65.23 74.91
N THR A 846 56.04 64.62 74.44
CA THR A 846 56.28 64.30 73.02
C THR A 846 55.88 62.86 72.67
N GLU A 847 55.13 62.19 73.53
CA GLU A 847 54.58 60.86 73.29
C GLU A 847 53.52 60.93 72.17
N ILE A 848 53.40 59.86 71.38
CA ILE A 848 52.26 59.62 70.48
C ILE A 848 51.65 58.30 70.91
N LYS A 849 50.34 58.31 71.19
CA LYS A 849 49.58 57.10 71.52
C LYS A 849 48.73 56.71 70.33
N ILE A 850 48.91 55.48 69.85
CA ILE A 850 48.04 54.90 68.84
C ILE A 850 46.74 54.46 69.50
N VAL A 851 45.62 54.91 68.94
CA VAL A 851 44.27 54.44 69.29
C VAL A 851 43.88 53.45 68.21
N ASP A 852 43.82 52.17 68.59
CA ASP A 852 43.38 51.08 67.74
C ASP A 852 41.86 50.90 67.90
N THR A 853 41.09 51.12 66.83
CA THR A 853 39.63 50.91 66.79
C THR A 853 39.23 49.63 66.02
N TYR A 854 40.17 48.71 65.78
CA TYR A 854 39.87 47.34 65.30
C TYR A 854 39.47 46.40 66.45
N GLU A 855 40.00 46.61 67.66
CA GLU A 855 39.55 45.88 68.85
C GLU A 855 38.33 46.54 69.50
N GLU A 856 37.18 45.84 69.56
CA GLU A 856 35.99 46.31 70.29
C GLU A 856 36.29 46.63 71.77
N LYS A 857 35.71 47.74 72.26
CA LYS A 857 35.70 48.13 73.67
C LYS A 857 34.26 48.34 74.13
N ALA A 858 34.01 48.07 75.41
CA ALA A 858 32.71 48.25 76.04
C ALA A 858 32.15 49.67 75.79
N ASP A 859 30.85 49.76 75.52
CA ASP A 859 30.11 50.98 75.19
C ASP A 859 30.72 51.79 74.00
N HIS A 860 31.53 51.13 73.15
CA HIS A 860 32.29 51.74 72.05
C HIS A 860 33.18 52.92 72.50
N LEU A 861 33.67 52.88 73.75
CA LEU A 861 34.40 53.97 74.39
C LEU A 861 35.89 53.66 74.59
N TYR A 862 36.73 54.32 73.81
CA TYR A 862 38.19 54.19 73.82
C TYR A 862 38.79 55.21 74.78
N THR A 863 38.89 54.87 76.06
CA THR A 863 39.52 55.75 77.06
C THR A 863 41.05 55.61 77.02
N ILE A 864 41.72 56.71 76.66
CA ILE A 864 43.18 56.78 76.53
C ILE A 864 43.73 57.69 77.62
N GLU A 865 44.41 57.07 78.58
CA GLU A 865 45.18 57.79 79.60
C GLU A 865 46.49 58.31 79.00
N PHE A 866 46.60 59.63 78.86
CA PHE A 866 47.79 60.29 78.35
C PHE A 866 48.60 60.83 79.53
N THR A 867 49.83 60.35 79.69
CA THR A 867 50.74 60.57 80.82
C THR A 867 51.51 61.89 80.70
N ASN A 868 51.66 62.68 81.77
CA ASN A 868 52.61 63.83 81.83
C ASN A 868 53.43 63.81 83.12
N ASP A 869 54.66 64.29 83.00
CA ASP A 869 55.56 64.56 84.11
C ASP A 869 55.32 65.95 84.70
N ALA A 870 55.29 66.07 86.03
CA ALA A 870 55.21 67.37 86.71
C ALA A 870 56.50 68.20 86.49
N GLU A 871 56.36 69.53 86.39
CA GLU A 871 57.50 70.44 86.28
C GLU A 871 58.41 70.36 87.52
N PRO A 872 59.74 70.33 87.36
CA PRO A 872 60.66 70.24 88.49
C PRO A 872 60.63 71.52 89.34
N VAL A 873 60.19 71.41 90.59
CA VAL A 873 60.12 72.52 91.54
C VAL A 873 61.53 73.12 91.77
N PRO A 874 61.74 74.42 91.52
CA PRO A 874 63.06 75.05 91.68
C PRO A 874 63.44 75.17 93.18
N LEU A 875 64.57 74.58 93.55
CA LEU A 875 65.18 74.76 94.87
C LEU A 875 65.71 76.20 95.03
N PRO A 876 65.33 76.94 96.09
CA PRO A 876 65.84 78.30 96.31
C PRO A 876 67.31 78.31 96.73
N GLN A 877 68.17 79.01 95.97
CA GLN A 877 69.62 79.07 96.22
C GLN A 877 70.05 80.18 97.19
N THR A 878 70.52 79.76 98.37
CA THR A 878 71.74 80.19 99.11
C THR A 878 71.98 81.65 99.56
N GLY A 879 72.36 81.79 100.84
CA GLY A 879 73.10 82.91 101.45
C GLY A 879 74.20 82.41 102.43
N ILE A 880 75.26 83.20 102.66
CA ILE A 880 76.65 82.80 103.04
C ILE A 880 77.19 83.74 104.18
N ALA A 881 78.11 83.43 105.12
CA ALA A 881 79.11 82.35 105.38
C ALA A 881 79.20 82.05 106.92
N ASP A 882 80.16 81.34 107.56
CA ASP A 882 81.34 80.48 107.20
C ASP A 882 81.59 79.49 108.37
N ASN A 883 82.50 78.51 108.21
CA ASN A 883 83.62 78.28 109.15
C ASN A 883 84.57 77.16 108.69
N ASN A 884 85.83 77.53 108.40
CA ASN A 884 86.89 76.61 107.99
C ASN A 884 87.52 75.79 109.14
N LEU A 885 86.99 74.59 109.42
CA LEU A 885 87.73 73.57 110.20
C LEU A 885 87.63 72.12 109.69
N MET A 886 86.76 71.82 108.71
CA MET A 886 86.58 70.47 108.17
C MET A 886 87.40 70.14 106.90
N MET A 887 88.18 71.10 106.39
CA MET A 887 88.99 70.96 105.17
C MET A 887 90.36 70.28 105.35
N LEU A 888 90.70 69.80 106.56
CA LEU A 888 91.98 69.14 106.83
C LEU A 888 91.89 67.59 106.89
N ALA A 889 90.69 67.01 107.00
CA ALA A 889 90.50 65.56 107.12
C ALA A 889 90.29 64.82 105.78
N LEU A 890 89.72 65.49 104.77
CA LEU A 890 89.37 64.88 103.48
C LEU A 890 90.52 64.85 102.46
N LEU A 891 91.58 65.65 102.67
CA LEU A 891 92.69 65.77 101.72
C LEU A 891 93.60 64.52 101.65
N ILE A 892 93.54 63.64 102.65
CA ILE A 892 94.44 62.47 102.76
C ILE A 892 93.90 61.23 102.04
N ILE A 893 92.58 61.13 101.83
CA ILE A 893 91.95 59.94 101.21
C ILE A 893 91.92 60.04 99.67
N VAL A 894 91.80 61.25 99.12
CA VAL A 894 91.69 61.46 97.65
C VAL A 894 93.06 61.39 96.93
N LEU A 895 94.17 61.59 97.64
CA LEU A 895 95.52 61.48 97.06
C LEU A 895 95.97 60.03 96.76
N GLY A 896 95.25 59.01 97.24
CA GLY A 896 95.59 57.60 97.02
C GLY A 896 95.12 57.03 95.67
N ALA A 897 94.07 57.58 95.06
CA ALA A 897 93.40 56.98 93.91
C ALA A 897 93.82 57.56 92.53
N ILE A 898 94.52 58.69 92.51
CA ILE A 898 94.83 59.45 91.28
C ILE A 898 96.21 59.06 90.68
N PHE A 899 96.97 58.17 91.31
CA PHE A 899 98.34 57.84 90.88
C PHE A 899 98.45 56.83 89.71
N VAL A 900 97.36 56.17 89.28
CA VAL A 900 97.41 55.11 88.25
C VAL A 900 96.98 55.59 86.84
N ILE A 901 96.39 56.78 86.70
CA ILE A 901 95.92 57.30 85.40
C ILE A 901 96.76 58.50 84.94
N SER A 902 98.07 58.30 84.71
CA SER A 902 98.89 59.28 83.95
C SER A 902 100.20 58.75 83.34
N VAL A 903 100.14 57.95 82.27
CA VAL A 903 101.26 57.90 81.29
C VAL A 903 100.77 57.84 79.85
N ARG A 904 101.16 58.89 79.08
CA ARG A 904 101.27 59.00 77.61
C ARG A 904 100.02 59.03 76.72
N ARG A 905 99.79 60.24 76.17
CA ARG A 905 99.22 60.47 74.83
C ARG A 905 100.21 60.05 73.71
N SER A 906 99.61 59.71 72.57
CA SER A 906 100.02 60.05 71.19
C SER A 906 100.73 59.03 70.28
N LYS A 907 100.24 59.01 69.02
CA LYS A 907 100.78 58.47 67.76
C LYS A 907 100.81 56.94 67.56
N LEU A 908 100.01 56.42 66.62
CA LEU A 908 100.45 56.08 65.25
C LEU A 908 99.28 55.59 64.34
N LYS A 909 99.58 55.37 63.05
CA LYS A 909 98.63 55.04 61.96
C LYS A 909 98.52 53.52 61.70
N PHE A 910 97.45 53.14 60.98
CA PHE A 910 97.37 52.03 60.01
C PHE A 910 97.82 50.61 60.45
N SER A 911 96.89 49.64 60.41
CA SER A 911 96.85 48.64 59.32
C SER A 911 95.56 47.83 59.38
N THR A 912 95.16 47.28 58.23
CA THR A 912 94.15 46.23 58.07
C THR A 912 94.60 44.92 58.72
N ASP A 913 93.64 44.09 59.15
CA ASP A 913 93.58 42.71 58.62
C ASP A 913 92.17 42.10 58.70
N LEU A 914 91.96 41.08 57.85
CA LEU A 914 90.67 40.48 57.52
C LEU A 914 90.80 38.95 57.60
N SER A 915 90.03 38.26 58.45
CA SER A 915 89.76 36.81 58.25
C SER A 915 88.75 36.19 59.23
N SER A 916 87.91 35.30 58.68
CA SER A 916 87.25 34.12 59.29
C SER A 916 86.23 34.32 60.42
N PHE A 917 84.99 33.81 60.31
CA PHE A 917 84.57 32.39 60.34
C PHE A 917 84.94 31.69 61.67
N ASN A 918 84.06 30.95 62.35
CA ASN A 918 82.65 30.64 62.07
C ASN A 918 81.92 30.17 63.35
N ALA A 919 80.58 30.18 63.30
CA ALA A 919 79.62 29.33 64.02
C ALA A 919 79.86 28.92 65.50
N GLU A 920 78.83 29.11 66.34
CA GLU A 920 78.15 27.93 66.90
C GLU A 920 76.64 28.15 67.11
N VAL A 921 75.90 27.08 66.82
CA VAL A 921 74.44 26.85 66.99
C VAL A 921 74.28 26.24 68.44
N PRO A 922 73.19 25.62 68.96
CA PRO A 922 71.87 25.31 68.39
C PRO A 922 70.61 25.37 69.32
N ASN A 923 69.45 25.07 68.70
CA ASN A 923 68.28 24.31 69.23
C ASN A 923 67.29 24.98 70.22
N ALA A 924 65.98 24.66 70.21
CA ALA A 924 65.15 23.83 69.29
C ALA A 924 63.63 24.00 69.58
N LEU A 925 62.80 23.20 68.87
CA LEU A 925 61.36 22.84 69.04
C LEU A 925 60.33 23.58 68.14
N VAL A 926 59.28 22.93 67.59
CA VAL A 926 59.05 21.49 67.25
C VAL A 926 57.79 21.31 66.35
N HIS A 927 57.76 20.27 65.49
CA HIS A 927 56.62 19.58 64.79
C HIS A 927 55.49 20.40 64.07
N GLY A 928 54.80 19.87 63.05
CA GLY A 928 54.82 18.51 62.48
C GLY A 928 54.12 18.36 61.11
N THR A 929 54.19 17.14 60.55
CA THR A 929 53.84 16.74 59.17
C THR A 929 52.55 15.91 59.05
N THR A 930 51.90 15.89 57.87
CA THR A 930 51.30 14.70 57.15
C THR A 930 50.94 15.17 55.71
N GLN A 931 51.60 14.76 54.62
CA GLN A 931 51.34 13.62 53.68
C GLN A 931 49.86 13.48 53.20
N ILE A 932 49.51 13.04 51.97
CA ILE A 932 49.90 11.80 51.23
C ILE A 932 49.61 11.91 49.69
N LYS A 933 50.58 11.49 48.82
CA LYS A 933 50.47 10.94 47.42
C LYS A 933 49.81 11.81 46.31
N VAL A 934 50.10 11.66 45.00
CA VAL A 934 50.27 10.44 44.15
C VAL A 934 51.46 10.51 43.17
N ASN A 935 52.02 9.34 42.80
CA ASN A 935 53.09 9.14 41.82
C ASN A 935 52.59 8.66 40.44
N ASP A 936 53.42 8.91 39.43
CA ASP A 936 53.42 8.44 38.03
C ASP A 936 52.92 7.02 37.70
N THR A 937 52.30 6.86 36.52
CA THR A 937 52.81 6.15 35.31
C THR A 937 51.64 5.86 34.32
N LYS A 938 51.73 5.68 32.99
CA LYS A 938 52.70 5.87 31.87
C LYS A 938 52.12 5.11 30.64
N ILE A 939 52.68 5.32 29.43
CA ILE A 939 52.55 4.52 28.18
C ILE A 939 51.41 4.94 27.23
N GLU A 940 51.60 5.19 25.92
CA GLU A 940 52.73 5.79 25.17
C GLU A 940 52.30 6.13 23.70
N THR A 941 52.41 7.40 23.25
CA THR A 941 53.26 7.84 22.10
C THR A 941 52.74 7.63 20.64
N ILE A 942 53.28 8.46 19.71
CA ILE A 942 53.05 8.55 18.24
C ILE A 942 51.86 9.49 17.90
N LYS A 943 51.97 10.54 17.05
CA LYS A 943 53.09 11.14 16.27
C LYS A 943 52.90 12.66 16.02
N THR A 944 53.88 13.32 15.38
CA THR A 944 53.79 14.62 14.68
C THR A 944 54.25 14.51 13.21
N SER A 945 53.70 15.36 12.33
CA SER A 945 54.21 15.88 11.02
C SER A 945 53.02 16.26 10.12
N ASP A 946 52.96 17.37 9.36
CA ASP A 946 53.91 18.48 9.18
C ASP A 946 53.24 19.64 8.38
N VAL A 947 53.62 20.90 8.67
CA VAL A 947 53.96 21.98 7.71
C VAL A 947 52.86 22.71 6.87
N ASN A 948 53.14 24.01 6.62
CA ASN A 948 52.53 24.99 5.67
C ASN A 948 51.21 25.68 6.12
N ASN A 949 51.09 27.02 6.30
CA ASN A 949 51.58 28.22 5.56
C ASN A 949 51.26 28.15 4.04
N ASP A 950 50.69 29.16 3.37
CA ASP A 950 50.83 30.60 3.58
C ASP A 950 49.78 31.43 2.81
N THR A 951 49.66 32.73 3.16
CA THR A 951 49.18 33.88 2.34
C THR A 951 47.85 33.85 1.57
N GLY A 952 47.07 34.95 1.64
CA GLY A 952 45.93 35.11 0.73
C GLY A 952 45.10 36.40 0.65
N HIS A 953 45.48 37.50 1.30
CA HIS A 953 45.18 38.90 0.90
C HIS A 953 43.74 39.38 0.54
N ASN A 954 43.31 40.43 1.27
CA ASN A 954 42.83 41.74 0.75
C ASN A 954 41.53 41.82 -0.10
N GLN A 955 40.70 42.88 -0.04
CA GLN A 955 40.56 44.08 0.82
C GLN A 955 39.28 44.82 0.38
N HIS A 956 38.65 45.61 1.26
CA HIS A 956 37.74 46.74 0.90
C HIS A 956 36.46 46.40 0.08
N ASP A 957 35.44 47.24 -0.02
CA ASP A 957 35.05 48.38 0.83
C ASP A 957 33.52 48.48 0.89
N LYS A 958 33.05 48.90 2.07
CA LYS A 958 32.08 49.97 2.31
C LYS A 958 30.98 50.36 1.29
N ASP A 959 29.83 50.55 1.96
CA ASP A 959 28.92 51.71 1.90
C ASP A 959 27.74 51.74 0.92
N SER A 960 26.59 52.04 1.56
CA SER A 960 25.50 52.89 1.07
C SER A 960 24.53 52.32 0.00
N LYS A 961 23.27 52.77 -0.08
CA LYS A 961 22.25 53.22 0.90
C LYS A 961 20.98 53.49 0.08
N GLU A 962 19.80 53.12 0.58
CA GLU A 962 18.50 53.68 0.11
C GLU A 962 18.13 53.44 -1.39
N ARG A 963 16.89 53.57 -1.87
CA ARG A 963 15.54 53.36 -1.34
C ARG A 963 14.57 53.37 -2.54
N GLN A 964 13.38 52.78 -2.37
CA GLN A 964 12.12 53.10 -3.07
C GLN A 964 11.78 52.51 -4.46
N GLU A 965 10.47 52.23 -4.55
CA GLU A 965 9.56 52.22 -5.71
C GLU A 965 9.23 50.93 -6.51
N ARG A 966 7.95 50.54 -6.38
CA ARG A 966 7.14 49.68 -7.28
C ARG A 966 6.65 50.51 -8.49
N PRO A 967 5.77 50.03 -9.41
CA PRO A 967 5.38 48.66 -9.83
C PRO A 967 5.44 48.46 -11.37
N SER A 968 5.14 47.26 -11.90
CA SER A 968 4.11 47.00 -12.96
C SER A 968 4.28 45.69 -13.76
N HIS A 969 3.14 45.19 -14.29
CA HIS A 969 2.90 44.09 -15.25
C HIS A 969 3.42 42.67 -14.91
N GLU A 970 2.63 41.59 -14.83
CA GLU A 970 1.43 41.07 -15.56
C GLU A 970 1.78 40.15 -16.76
N LYS A 971 1.18 38.93 -16.78
CA LYS A 971 1.08 37.94 -17.90
C LYS A 971 2.41 37.20 -18.28
N THR A 972 2.49 35.88 -18.54
CA THR A 972 1.47 34.86 -18.90
C THR A 972 1.90 33.40 -18.60
N ARG A 973 1.08 32.66 -17.82
CA ARG A 973 0.55 31.28 -18.05
C ARG A 973 1.34 30.22 -18.87
N ARG A 974 1.78 29.12 -18.21
CA ARG A 974 1.61 27.66 -18.54
C ARG A 974 2.16 26.84 -17.35
N MET A 975 1.43 25.86 -16.80
CA MET A 975 1.56 24.41 -17.06
C MET A 975 3.03 23.93 -16.96
N GLU A 976 3.39 22.98 -16.10
CA GLU A 976 2.58 21.93 -15.42
C GLU A 976 2.56 22.06 -13.89
#